data_AF-A0A8T6NJW5-F1
#
_entry.id   AF-A0A8T6NJW5-F1
#
_cell.length_a   1.000
_cell.length_b   1.000
_cell.length_c   1.000
_cell.angle_alpha   90.00
_cell.angle_beta   90.00
_cell.angle_gamma   90.00
#
_symmetry.space_group_name_H-M   'P 1'
#
loop_
_entity.id
_entity.type
_entity.pdbx_description
1 polymer ?
#
loop_
_entity_poly.entity_id
_entity_poly.type
_entity_poly.pdbx_seq_one_letter_code
_entity_poly.pdbx_strand_id
1 'polypeptide(L)'
;MSGAELPLSNHTSKADAWLDAYLLAVEKRALSQHDGTISEDPLDAIQFVKKRMGKFSQMARLLDFDVNTTGPNWVERTRRILSGSEQKNSAVRDPNIRIMTPREALGCTADLTILTHLSTEWSMQVQKTPYLSEQDRFKFGISSPDKVIKSARHSIQHLLHSAQEVHVIHATNDDLAPPSFILDEWLAQRSNEGSDQLTITFDPQGPREQLSGDGKRILLGHPATKKPLSYLGPLSRLELDLADDMASRSPTMPGQDGFLPDLSIPRATTPPIKQISHPTSKAKKKPPRVNARWPVIGARNQDFLSASIDPRPIQAWKTDIPQRESRQGHTSIITNRRTWSPYRLNNWLECPRKGWLTDKQNLSEDELTSQDLDSRTYGNLLHGLHHDIMLEVLGLNQGEEFQIADLETKDKSVESSKYDRHEIMMIALTSLSKRAPWLLRSNATSVQKLWMLAGMDTEEWVTWLANPEPMSPRGRVGSIIDMEMRTLGPAPIAVEWSLSKKKEIVIEVPKQLVEKRRKTIPFTATGVIDRVDLVPFDPQGEKWHDEEGSHEVAPLRLLGSGWKPRRMIIIRDLKSKEDFTKPMERHEKAIFGELQLALYSRAWEIAHPGDLVIGAGITTLGFDSKHYIELSVHAPDWVFDGSYGEVTRLTHNMFRFADEGPNTESDPFRAWLTHRMAVASNVAHNANSGLYNPTPDESVCRFCSASNICDQSAKGGFSA
;
A
#
# COMPACT_ATOMS: atom_id res chain seq x y z
N MET A 1 55.54 -8.57 -13.33
CA MET A 1 54.46 -8.29 -14.29
C MET A 1 55.10 -7.90 -15.60
N SER A 2 54.94 -8.68 -16.67
CA SER A 2 55.46 -8.35 -18.00
C SER A 2 54.65 -7.17 -18.56
N GLY A 3 55.30 -6.02 -18.76
CA GLY A 3 54.69 -4.79 -19.30
C GLY A 3 54.37 -4.86 -20.80
N ALA A 4 53.70 -5.92 -21.25
CA ALA A 4 53.22 -6.01 -22.62
C ALA A 4 51.96 -5.15 -22.78
N GLU A 5 52.01 -4.14 -23.66
CA GLU A 5 50.82 -3.37 -24.04
C GLU A 5 49.78 -4.31 -24.67
N LEU A 6 48.55 -4.27 -24.15
CA LEU A 6 47.44 -5.03 -24.69
C LEU A 6 47.13 -4.51 -26.11
N PRO A 7 47.02 -5.38 -27.12
CA PRO A 7 46.69 -4.95 -28.48
C PRO A 7 45.26 -4.38 -28.49
N LEU A 8 45.15 -3.06 -28.51
CA LEU A 8 43.88 -2.38 -28.70
C LEU A 8 43.51 -2.44 -30.19
N SER A 9 42.26 -2.74 -30.49
CA SER A 9 41.74 -2.73 -31.86
C SER A 9 41.83 -1.32 -32.47
N ASN A 10 42.10 -1.22 -33.78
CA ASN A 10 42.07 0.06 -34.50
C ASN A 10 40.76 0.82 -34.24
N HIS A 11 40.85 2.13 -34.04
CA HIS A 11 39.70 2.99 -33.84
C HIS A 11 38.78 2.97 -35.07
N THR A 12 37.54 2.49 -34.92
CA THR A 12 36.51 2.60 -35.94
C THR A 12 35.53 3.72 -35.57
N SER A 13 35.09 4.50 -36.56
CA SER A 13 34.13 5.59 -36.36
C SER A 13 32.69 5.11 -36.11
N LYS A 14 32.40 3.83 -36.39
CA LYS A 14 31.10 3.18 -36.18
C LYS A 14 31.23 2.04 -35.18
N ALA A 15 30.28 1.93 -34.26
CA ALA A 15 30.32 0.97 -33.16
C ALA A 15 30.05 -0.47 -33.60
N ASP A 16 29.25 -0.68 -34.65
CA ASP A 16 29.04 -2.03 -35.23
C ASP A 16 30.34 -2.57 -35.85
N ALA A 17 31.09 -1.74 -36.56
CA ALA A 17 32.39 -2.11 -37.13
C ALA A 17 33.43 -2.43 -36.03
N TRP A 18 33.34 -1.74 -34.89
CA TRP A 18 34.15 -2.05 -33.72
C TRP A 18 33.80 -3.44 -33.17
N LEU A 19 32.51 -3.72 -32.99
CA LEU A 19 32.03 -5.00 -32.46
C LEU A 19 32.43 -6.17 -33.36
N ASP A 20 32.30 -6.04 -34.68
CA ASP A 20 32.72 -7.08 -35.63
C ASP A 20 34.23 -7.32 -35.57
N ALA A 21 35.04 -6.26 -35.51
CA ALA A 21 36.49 -6.37 -35.36
C ALA A 21 36.88 -7.02 -34.02
N TYR A 22 36.18 -6.69 -32.95
CA TYR A 22 36.37 -7.29 -31.64
C TYR A 22 36.02 -8.78 -31.65
N LEU A 23 34.86 -9.17 -32.19
CA LEU A 23 34.46 -10.58 -32.30
C LEU A 23 35.43 -11.39 -33.16
N LEU A 24 35.93 -10.82 -34.26
CA LEU A 24 36.97 -11.46 -35.10
C LEU A 24 38.29 -11.66 -34.35
N ALA A 25 38.68 -10.71 -33.48
CA ALA A 25 39.86 -10.85 -32.65
C ALA A 25 39.70 -11.96 -31.59
N VAL A 26 38.51 -12.05 -30.99
CA VAL A 26 38.16 -13.13 -30.05
C VAL A 26 38.12 -14.48 -30.77
N GLU A 27 37.55 -14.55 -31.98
CA GLU A 27 37.49 -15.75 -32.82
C GLU A 27 38.90 -16.28 -33.14
N LYS A 28 39.80 -15.40 -33.59
CA LYS A 28 41.21 -15.75 -33.86
C LYS A 28 41.96 -16.22 -32.61
N ARG A 29 41.65 -15.64 -31.45
CA ARG A 29 42.26 -16.02 -30.16
C ARG A 29 41.73 -17.36 -29.66
N ALA A 30 40.43 -17.63 -29.82
CA ALA A 30 39.83 -18.91 -29.49
C ALA A 30 40.41 -20.05 -30.35
N LEU A 31 40.56 -19.81 -31.66
CA LEU A 31 41.17 -20.77 -32.60
C LEU A 31 42.65 -21.06 -32.34
N SER A 32 43.39 -20.13 -31.71
CA SER A 32 44.82 -20.29 -31.39
C SER A 32 45.10 -20.95 -30.04
N GLN A 33 44.09 -21.16 -29.20
CA GLN A 33 44.21 -21.83 -27.89
C GLN A 33 43.63 -23.26 -27.88
N HIS A 34 43.37 -23.85 -29.05
CA HIS A 34 42.82 -25.21 -29.17
C HIS A 34 43.85 -26.30 -28.78
N ASP A 35 44.02 -26.53 -27.49
CA ASP A 35 44.69 -27.72 -26.94
C ASP A 35 43.66 -28.86 -26.76
N GLY A 36 43.22 -29.45 -27.88
CA GLY A 36 42.65 -30.82 -27.99
C GLY A 36 41.49 -31.26 -27.08
N THR A 37 41.01 -30.44 -26.15
CA THR A 37 40.05 -30.79 -25.10
C THR A 37 39.05 -29.66 -24.92
N ILE A 38 37.97 -29.77 -25.68
CA ILE A 38 36.60 -29.33 -25.38
C ILE A 38 36.47 -27.89 -24.83
N SER A 39 36.24 -26.93 -25.73
CA SER A 39 35.35 -25.79 -25.48
C SER A 39 34.94 -25.14 -26.81
N GLU A 40 33.81 -25.57 -27.39
CA GLU A 40 33.16 -24.91 -28.55
C GLU A 40 32.42 -23.59 -28.16
N ASP A 41 32.31 -23.32 -26.85
CA ASP A 41 31.54 -22.24 -26.21
C ASP A 41 31.88 -20.82 -26.73
N PRO A 42 33.15 -20.44 -26.99
CA PRO A 42 33.48 -19.10 -27.51
C PRO A 42 33.00 -18.90 -28.95
N LEU A 43 33.08 -19.92 -29.80
CA LEU A 43 32.62 -19.83 -31.19
C LEU A 43 31.10 -19.75 -31.26
N ASP A 44 30.41 -20.54 -30.44
CA ASP A 44 28.95 -20.51 -30.33
C ASP A 44 28.45 -19.16 -29.82
N ALA A 45 29.13 -18.58 -28.82
CA ALA A 45 28.83 -17.23 -28.34
C ALA A 45 29.03 -16.16 -29.43
N ILE A 46 30.10 -16.26 -30.23
CA ILE A 46 30.36 -15.34 -31.35
C ILE A 46 29.28 -15.49 -32.43
N GLN A 47 28.94 -16.72 -32.82
CA GLN A 47 27.88 -16.98 -33.80
C GLN A 47 26.54 -16.47 -33.30
N PHE A 48 26.24 -16.63 -32.02
CA PHE A 48 25.02 -16.11 -31.40
C PHE A 48 24.93 -14.58 -31.52
N VAL A 49 26.00 -13.85 -31.14
CA VAL A 49 26.05 -12.40 -31.23
C VAL A 49 25.87 -11.94 -32.68
N LYS A 50 26.62 -12.52 -33.63
CA LYS A 50 26.52 -12.21 -35.06
C LYS A 50 25.10 -12.45 -35.59
N LYS A 51 24.48 -13.59 -35.25
CA LYS A 51 23.12 -13.95 -35.68
C LYS A 51 22.06 -12.98 -35.15
N ARG A 52 22.14 -12.61 -33.86
CA ARG A 52 21.18 -11.68 -33.22
C ARG A 52 21.30 -10.27 -33.78
N MET A 53 22.52 -9.76 -33.87
CA MET A 53 22.79 -8.43 -34.44
C MET A 53 22.41 -8.37 -35.93
N GLY A 54 22.68 -9.44 -36.69
CA GLY A 54 22.27 -9.58 -38.08
C GLY A 54 20.74 -9.58 -38.26
N LYS A 55 20.01 -10.35 -37.44
CA LYS A 55 18.54 -10.38 -37.46
C LYS A 55 17.93 -9.02 -37.14
N PHE A 56 18.46 -8.32 -36.12
CA PHE A 56 18.00 -6.97 -35.79
C PHE A 56 18.25 -6.00 -36.95
N SER A 57 19.45 -6.03 -37.55
CA SER A 57 19.80 -5.17 -38.68
C SER A 57 18.90 -5.42 -39.90
N GLN A 58 18.56 -6.68 -40.17
CA GLN A 58 17.63 -7.05 -41.23
C GLN A 58 16.22 -6.52 -40.94
N MET A 59 15.72 -6.68 -39.72
CA MET A 59 14.41 -6.15 -39.31
C MET A 59 14.34 -4.63 -39.40
N ALA A 60 15.37 -3.92 -38.92
CA ALA A 60 15.42 -2.47 -38.98
C ALA A 60 15.40 -1.95 -40.43
N ARG A 61 16.14 -2.61 -41.33
CA ARG A 61 16.11 -2.30 -42.78
C ARG A 61 14.75 -2.58 -43.41
N LEU A 62 14.11 -3.70 -43.07
CA LEU A 62 12.79 -4.05 -43.61
C LEU A 62 11.67 -3.10 -43.15
N LEU A 63 11.85 -2.47 -41.99
CA LEU A 63 10.90 -1.54 -41.38
C LEU A 63 11.28 -0.06 -41.57
N ASP A 64 12.33 0.20 -42.35
CA ASP A 64 12.86 1.54 -42.66
C ASP A 64 13.15 2.41 -41.41
N PHE A 65 13.62 1.75 -40.33
CA PHE A 65 13.99 2.44 -39.11
C PHE A 65 15.40 2.99 -39.17
N ASP A 66 15.55 4.27 -38.78
CA ASP A 66 16.86 4.88 -38.63
C ASP A 66 17.48 4.45 -37.30
N VAL A 67 18.64 3.80 -37.37
CA VAL A 67 19.28 3.14 -36.23
C VAL A 67 20.58 3.85 -35.89
N ASN A 68 20.66 4.41 -34.68
CA ASN A 68 21.90 5.01 -34.18
C ASN A 68 23.05 3.99 -34.20
N THR A 69 24.13 4.29 -34.93
CA THR A 69 25.29 3.38 -35.11
C THR A 69 26.46 3.68 -34.16
N THR A 70 26.30 4.65 -33.25
CA THR A 70 27.32 5.10 -32.30
C THR A 70 26.72 5.58 -30.97
N GLY A 71 27.58 5.74 -29.96
CA GLY A 71 27.24 6.39 -28.68
C GLY A 71 26.45 5.53 -27.67
N PRO A 72 25.99 6.12 -26.55
CA PRO A 72 25.34 5.41 -25.45
C PRO A 72 24.06 4.66 -25.86
N ASN A 73 23.32 5.21 -26.83
CA ASN A 73 22.10 4.59 -27.35
C ASN A 73 22.38 3.30 -28.12
N TRP A 74 23.52 3.21 -28.82
CA TRP A 74 23.97 1.98 -29.46
C TRP A 74 24.31 0.92 -28.39
N VAL A 75 25.03 1.32 -27.32
CA VAL A 75 25.44 0.42 -26.23
C VAL A 75 24.22 -0.18 -25.52
N GLU A 76 23.27 0.65 -25.11
CA GLU A 76 22.08 0.17 -24.39
C GLU A 76 21.20 -0.73 -25.27
N ARG A 77 21.07 -0.40 -26.56
CA ARG A 77 20.35 -1.25 -27.52
C ARG A 77 21.04 -2.60 -27.69
N THR A 78 22.34 -2.62 -27.94
CA THR A 78 23.11 -3.86 -28.11
C THR A 78 23.04 -4.70 -26.84
N ARG A 79 23.16 -4.08 -25.66
CA ARG A 79 22.98 -4.76 -24.37
C ARG A 79 21.62 -5.45 -24.25
N ARG A 80 20.53 -4.77 -24.65
CA ARG A 80 19.17 -5.33 -24.65
C ARG A 80 18.96 -6.45 -25.66
N ILE A 81 19.55 -6.33 -26.85
CA ILE A 81 19.48 -7.39 -27.89
C ILE A 81 20.16 -8.67 -27.39
N LEU A 82 21.25 -8.53 -26.64
CA LEU A 82 22.04 -9.65 -26.13
C LEU A 82 21.53 -10.19 -24.79
N SER A 83 20.84 -9.40 -23.97
CA SER A 83 20.29 -9.84 -22.68
C SER A 83 19.06 -10.76 -22.78
N GLY A 84 18.61 -11.09 -23.99
CA GLY A 84 17.32 -11.72 -24.26
C GLY A 84 17.30 -13.25 -24.38
N SER A 85 18.30 -14.01 -23.92
CA SER A 85 18.11 -15.45 -23.74
C SER A 85 19.09 -16.09 -22.76
N GLU A 86 18.56 -16.97 -21.92
CA GLU A 86 19.30 -18.06 -21.30
C GLU A 86 19.96 -18.91 -22.40
N GLN A 87 21.27 -19.16 -22.27
CA GLN A 87 21.90 -20.25 -22.99
C GLN A 87 21.10 -21.53 -22.65
N LYS A 88 20.66 -22.28 -23.68
CA LYS A 88 20.28 -23.67 -23.43
C LYS A 88 21.55 -24.40 -23.02
N ASN A 89 21.84 -24.45 -21.73
CA ASN A 89 22.83 -25.36 -21.19
C ASN A 89 22.34 -26.78 -21.43
N SER A 90 22.64 -27.37 -22.58
CA SER A 90 22.62 -28.82 -22.72
C SER A 90 23.87 -29.37 -22.01
N ALA A 91 23.90 -29.23 -20.68
CA ALA A 91 24.99 -29.73 -19.84
C ALA A 91 24.94 -31.26 -19.68
N VAL A 92 23.92 -31.94 -20.23
CA VAL A 92 23.83 -33.40 -20.21
C VAL A 92 24.12 -33.93 -21.61
N ARG A 93 25.30 -34.55 -21.77
CA ARG A 93 25.73 -35.22 -23.02
C ARG A 93 25.40 -36.72 -23.03
N ASP A 94 24.69 -37.22 -22.01
CA ASP A 94 24.29 -38.62 -21.92
C ASP A 94 23.03 -38.87 -22.77
N PRO A 95 23.05 -39.78 -23.76
CA PRO A 95 21.91 -40.05 -24.62
C PRO A 95 20.70 -40.66 -23.89
N ASN A 96 20.91 -41.21 -22.69
CA ASN A 96 19.89 -41.87 -21.88
C ASN A 96 19.23 -40.92 -20.86
N ILE A 97 19.74 -39.70 -20.68
CA ILE A 97 19.20 -38.74 -19.72
C ILE A 97 18.74 -37.48 -20.47
N ARG A 98 17.47 -37.15 -20.30
CA ARG A 98 16.85 -35.96 -20.90
C ARG A 98 16.35 -35.03 -19.81
N ILE A 99 16.93 -33.83 -19.72
CA ILE A 99 16.40 -32.75 -18.90
C ILE A 99 15.54 -31.88 -19.79
N MET A 100 14.24 -31.82 -19.48
CA MET A 100 13.24 -31.18 -20.33
C MET A 100 12.28 -30.36 -19.47
N THR A 101 11.81 -29.23 -19.99
CA THR A 101 10.66 -28.55 -19.41
C THR A 101 9.37 -29.37 -19.62
N PRO A 102 8.31 -29.18 -18.81
CA PRO A 102 7.04 -29.91 -18.98
C PRO A 102 6.44 -29.78 -20.38
N ARG A 103 6.70 -28.65 -21.06
CA ARG A 103 6.27 -28.41 -22.43
C ARG A 103 7.08 -29.21 -23.46
N GLU A 104 8.39 -29.32 -23.25
CA GLU A 104 9.27 -30.08 -24.14
C GLU A 104 9.06 -31.59 -24.00
N ALA A 105 8.67 -32.06 -22.81
CA ALA A 105 8.43 -33.48 -22.53
C ALA A 105 7.09 -34.03 -23.07
N LEU A 106 6.22 -33.18 -23.62
CA LEU A 106 4.96 -33.62 -24.23
C LEU A 106 5.23 -34.59 -25.40
N GLY A 107 4.57 -35.75 -25.39
CA GLY A 107 4.77 -36.83 -26.36
C GLY A 107 6.01 -37.70 -26.13
N CYS A 108 6.81 -37.44 -25.09
CA CYS A 108 7.96 -38.27 -24.75
C CYS A 108 7.57 -39.40 -23.79
N THR A 109 8.18 -40.57 -23.95
CA THR A 109 8.13 -41.68 -22.99
C THR A 109 9.53 -41.94 -22.42
N ALA A 110 9.58 -42.50 -21.22
CA ALA A 110 10.81 -42.88 -20.53
C ALA A 110 10.60 -44.15 -19.69
N ASP A 111 11.67 -44.83 -19.33
CA ASP A 111 11.60 -45.93 -18.36
C ASP A 111 11.37 -45.40 -16.93
N LEU A 112 11.94 -44.22 -16.62
CA LEU A 112 11.84 -43.50 -15.36
C LEU A 112 11.58 -42.01 -15.60
N THR A 113 10.57 -41.43 -14.96
CA THR A 113 10.33 -39.98 -14.98
C THR A 113 10.56 -39.38 -13.59
N ILE A 114 11.41 -38.36 -13.48
CA ILE A 114 11.64 -37.63 -12.22
C ILE A 114 11.11 -36.21 -12.39
N LEU A 115 10.08 -35.88 -11.60
CA LEU A 115 9.49 -34.55 -11.51
C LEU A 115 10.01 -33.85 -10.25
N THR A 116 10.62 -32.69 -10.42
CA THR A 116 11.23 -31.91 -9.33
C THR A 116 10.89 -30.44 -9.46
N HIS A 117 11.07 -29.65 -8.38
CA HIS A 117 10.80 -28.21 -8.33
C HIS A 117 9.35 -27.83 -8.70
N LEU A 118 8.38 -28.61 -8.22
CA LEU A 118 6.93 -28.42 -8.46
C LEU A 118 6.32 -27.32 -7.57
N SER A 119 6.95 -26.15 -7.53
CA SER A 119 6.50 -24.95 -6.84
C SER A 119 5.98 -23.89 -7.84
N THR A 120 6.27 -22.61 -7.64
CA THR A 120 5.78 -21.47 -8.44
C THR A 120 6.21 -21.46 -9.92
N GLU A 121 7.12 -22.33 -10.34
CA GLU A 121 7.68 -22.34 -11.70
C GLU A 121 6.75 -22.94 -12.76
N TRP A 122 5.71 -23.69 -12.36
CA TRP A 122 4.63 -24.09 -13.27
C TRP A 122 3.64 -22.95 -13.46
N SER A 123 4.10 -21.84 -14.05
CA SER A 123 3.29 -20.63 -14.17
C SER A 123 2.07 -20.86 -15.06
N MET A 124 0.89 -20.80 -14.43
CA MET A 124 -0.40 -20.73 -15.13
C MET A 124 -0.78 -19.30 -15.53
N GLN A 125 0.15 -18.36 -15.39
CA GLN A 125 -0.09 -16.96 -15.71
C GLN A 125 -0.13 -16.75 -17.22
N VAL A 126 -1.04 -15.88 -17.60
CA VAL A 126 -1.12 -15.33 -18.93
C VAL A 126 0.06 -14.36 -19.10
N GLN A 127 0.94 -14.61 -20.09
CA GLN A 127 2.00 -13.67 -20.41
C GLN A 127 1.42 -12.28 -20.73
N LYS A 128 1.79 -11.29 -19.92
CA LYS A 128 1.36 -9.90 -20.10
C LYS A 128 2.08 -9.31 -21.31
N THR A 129 1.33 -9.03 -22.37
CA THR A 129 1.87 -8.26 -23.52
C THR A 129 2.12 -6.81 -23.07
N PRO A 130 3.35 -6.27 -23.18
CA PRO A 130 3.65 -4.88 -22.82
C PRO A 130 2.80 -3.89 -23.63
N TYR A 131 2.48 -2.73 -23.03
CA TYR A 131 1.70 -1.63 -23.63
C TYR A 131 0.22 -1.91 -23.94
N LEU A 132 -0.25 -3.14 -23.73
CA LEU A 132 -1.67 -3.44 -23.74
C LEU A 132 -2.14 -3.51 -22.29
N SER A 133 -3.09 -2.65 -21.96
CA SER A 133 -3.80 -2.76 -20.70
C SER A 133 -4.49 -4.12 -20.62
N GLU A 134 -4.80 -4.56 -19.42
CA GLU A 134 -5.57 -5.79 -19.24
C GLU A 134 -6.95 -5.69 -19.94
N GLN A 135 -7.49 -4.48 -20.02
CA GLN A 135 -8.69 -4.13 -20.76
C GLN A 135 -8.53 -4.33 -22.28
N ASP A 136 -7.39 -3.94 -22.85
CA ASP A 136 -7.11 -4.11 -24.29
C ASP A 136 -6.90 -5.58 -24.66
N ARG A 137 -6.15 -6.34 -23.84
CA ARG A 137 -5.93 -7.78 -24.07
C ARG A 137 -7.25 -8.55 -24.05
N PHE A 138 -8.13 -8.19 -23.12
CA PHE A 138 -9.47 -8.74 -23.01
C PHE A 138 -10.32 -8.41 -24.25
N LYS A 139 -10.30 -7.15 -24.71
CA LYS A 139 -11.04 -6.69 -25.89
C LYS A 139 -10.63 -7.40 -27.19
N PHE A 140 -9.35 -7.75 -27.34
CA PHE A 140 -8.84 -8.40 -28.54
C PHE A 140 -8.80 -9.94 -28.47
N GLY A 141 -9.26 -10.55 -27.37
CA GLY A 141 -9.19 -12.00 -27.18
C GLY A 141 -7.75 -12.54 -27.09
N ILE A 142 -6.79 -11.66 -26.77
CA ILE A 142 -5.37 -12.00 -26.70
C ILE A 142 -5.07 -12.51 -25.30
N SER A 143 -4.73 -13.80 -25.24
CA SER A 143 -4.22 -14.49 -24.05
C SER A 143 -5.28 -14.78 -22.96
N SER A 144 -6.20 -15.71 -23.25
CA SER A 144 -7.11 -16.30 -22.24
C SER A 144 -6.36 -17.20 -21.25
N PRO A 145 -6.62 -17.09 -19.92
CA PRO A 145 -6.01 -17.94 -18.89
C PRO A 145 -6.34 -19.44 -19.04
N ASP A 146 -7.46 -19.75 -19.68
CA ASP A 146 -7.94 -21.12 -19.87
C ASP A 146 -6.94 -21.99 -20.65
N LYS A 147 -6.22 -21.41 -21.61
CA LYS A 147 -5.23 -22.14 -22.41
C LYS A 147 -4.04 -22.60 -21.59
N VAL A 148 -3.56 -21.78 -20.65
CA VAL A 148 -2.36 -22.09 -19.84
C VAL A 148 -2.71 -23.13 -18.77
N ILE A 149 -3.89 -23.02 -18.15
CA ILE A 149 -4.38 -23.98 -17.15
C ILE A 149 -4.65 -25.34 -17.79
N LYS A 150 -5.35 -25.39 -18.93
CA LYS A 150 -5.58 -26.64 -19.69
C LYS A 150 -4.25 -27.28 -20.12
N SER A 151 -3.30 -26.47 -20.59
CA SER A 151 -1.97 -26.95 -20.95
C SER A 151 -1.22 -27.53 -19.75
N ALA A 152 -1.29 -26.89 -18.57
CA ALA A 152 -0.64 -27.36 -17.36
C ALA A 152 -1.20 -28.70 -16.88
N ARG A 153 -2.54 -28.82 -16.81
CA ARG A 153 -3.23 -30.07 -16.47
C ARG A 153 -2.92 -31.20 -17.45
N HIS A 154 -2.91 -30.89 -18.74
CA HIS A 154 -2.54 -31.87 -19.76
C HIS A 154 -1.08 -32.32 -19.62
N SER A 155 -0.15 -31.39 -19.41
CA SER A 155 1.27 -31.70 -19.22
C SER A 155 1.53 -32.55 -17.98
N ILE A 156 0.90 -32.27 -16.83
CA ILE A 156 1.10 -33.14 -15.65
C ILE A 156 0.52 -34.53 -15.86
N GLN A 157 -0.68 -34.62 -16.46
CA GLN A 157 -1.30 -35.91 -16.70
C GLN A 157 -0.45 -36.74 -17.66
N HIS A 158 0.12 -36.11 -18.68
CA HIS A 158 1.05 -36.76 -19.60
C HIS A 158 2.30 -37.28 -18.88
N LEU A 159 2.95 -36.44 -18.05
CA LEU A 159 4.17 -36.81 -17.32
C LEU A 159 3.95 -37.91 -16.28
N LEU A 160 2.77 -37.94 -15.65
CA LEU A 160 2.42 -39.01 -14.72
C LEU A 160 2.20 -40.36 -15.42
N HIS A 161 2.00 -40.36 -16.74
CA HIS A 161 1.79 -41.56 -17.56
C HIS A 161 2.93 -41.79 -18.56
N SER A 162 4.03 -41.03 -18.48
CA SER A 162 5.13 -41.13 -19.44
C SER A 162 6.11 -42.27 -19.16
N ALA A 163 6.04 -42.89 -17.98
CA ALA A 163 6.91 -43.98 -17.55
C ALA A 163 6.18 -44.99 -16.63
N GLN A 164 6.75 -46.19 -16.48
CA GLN A 164 6.26 -47.17 -15.51
C GLN A 164 6.50 -46.70 -14.06
N GLU A 165 7.60 -46.00 -13.83
CA GLU A 165 7.95 -45.42 -12.54
C GLU A 165 8.09 -43.90 -12.66
N VAL A 166 7.36 -43.17 -11.80
CA VAL A 166 7.37 -41.71 -11.76
C VAL A 166 7.63 -41.25 -10.33
N HIS A 167 8.76 -40.57 -10.11
CA HIS A 167 9.07 -39.95 -8.82
C HIS A 167 8.71 -38.47 -8.84
N VAL A 168 7.94 -38.05 -7.83
CA VAL A 168 7.53 -36.66 -7.62
C VAL A 168 8.24 -36.13 -6.38
N ILE A 169 9.12 -35.15 -6.56
CA ILE A 169 9.96 -34.59 -5.52
C ILE A 169 9.56 -33.13 -5.29
N HIS A 170 9.15 -32.81 -4.07
CA HIS A 170 8.83 -31.46 -3.62
C HIS A 170 9.50 -31.17 -2.28
N ALA A 171 10.09 -29.98 -2.14
CA ALA A 171 10.72 -29.55 -0.91
C ALA A 171 9.67 -28.96 0.04
N THR A 172 9.40 -29.62 1.16
CA THR A 172 8.34 -29.23 2.11
C THR A 172 8.79 -28.29 3.22
N ASN A 173 10.10 -28.06 3.37
CA ASN A 173 10.69 -27.22 4.44
C ASN A 173 11.08 -25.80 3.98
N ASP A 174 10.66 -25.38 2.79
CA ASP A 174 10.91 -24.04 2.27
C ASP A 174 9.60 -23.24 2.22
N ASP A 175 9.41 -22.34 3.19
CA ASP A 175 8.23 -21.47 3.30
C ASP A 175 8.04 -20.56 2.06
N LEU A 176 9.06 -20.42 1.20
CA LEU A 176 9.02 -19.62 -0.03
C LEU A 176 8.57 -20.42 -1.27
N ALA A 177 8.40 -21.73 -1.16
CA ALA A 177 8.10 -22.60 -2.29
C ALA A 177 6.90 -23.52 -1.98
N PRO A 178 5.68 -22.99 -1.79
CA PRO A 178 4.50 -23.83 -1.60
C PRO A 178 4.31 -24.77 -2.81
N PRO A 179 3.66 -25.93 -2.60
CA PRO A 179 3.32 -26.83 -3.69
C PRO A 179 2.54 -26.07 -4.77
N SER A 180 2.85 -26.35 -6.03
CA SER A 180 2.07 -25.81 -7.14
C SER A 180 0.60 -26.25 -7.02
N PHE A 181 -0.34 -25.42 -7.48
CA PHE A 181 -1.77 -25.75 -7.46
C PHE A 181 -2.08 -27.11 -8.11
N ILE A 182 -1.33 -27.48 -9.15
CA ILE A 182 -1.51 -28.75 -9.86
C ILE A 182 -0.98 -29.93 -9.02
N LEU A 183 0.09 -29.74 -8.25
CA LEU A 183 0.58 -30.74 -7.30
C LEU A 183 -0.41 -30.93 -6.15
N ASP A 184 -0.95 -29.84 -5.58
CA ASP A 184 -1.99 -29.90 -4.55
C ASP A 184 -3.27 -30.57 -5.05
N GLU A 185 -3.75 -30.20 -6.25
CA GLU A 185 -4.92 -30.81 -6.90
C GLU A 185 -4.74 -32.34 -7.07
N TRP A 186 -3.53 -32.77 -7.43
CA TRP A 186 -3.21 -34.19 -7.57
C TRP A 186 -3.04 -34.92 -6.23
N LEU A 187 -2.39 -34.31 -5.24
CA LEU A 187 -2.22 -34.87 -3.91
C LEU A 187 -3.56 -35.03 -3.18
N ALA A 188 -4.47 -34.06 -3.33
CA ALA A 188 -5.82 -34.11 -2.74
C ALA A 188 -6.68 -35.26 -3.26
N GLN A 189 -6.35 -35.82 -4.42
CA GLN A 189 -7.07 -36.96 -5.02
C GLN A 189 -6.57 -38.33 -4.54
N ARG A 190 -5.52 -38.37 -3.70
CA ARG A 190 -4.93 -39.63 -3.21
C ARG A 190 -5.28 -39.89 -1.75
N SER A 191 -5.60 -41.15 -1.43
CA SER A 191 -5.79 -41.64 -0.06
C SER A 191 -4.47 -41.56 0.70
N ASN A 192 -4.48 -41.05 1.93
CA ASN A 192 -3.32 -41.04 2.83
C ASN A 192 -2.89 -42.48 3.18
N GLU A 193 -2.04 -43.09 2.37
CA GLU A 193 -1.24 -44.26 2.78
C GLU A 193 0.08 -43.76 3.40
N GLY A 194 0.51 -44.46 4.47
CA GLY A 194 1.49 -43.98 5.44
C GLY A 194 2.78 -43.44 4.84
N SER A 195 3.19 -42.26 5.32
CA SER A 195 4.46 -41.63 4.94
C SER A 195 5.63 -42.31 5.63
N ASP A 196 6.43 -43.08 4.90
CA ASP A 196 7.76 -43.48 5.36
C ASP A 196 8.71 -42.27 5.24
N GLN A 197 9.14 -41.72 6.38
CA GLN A 197 10.09 -40.62 6.43
C GLN A 197 11.52 -41.13 6.18
N LEU A 198 12.02 -40.91 4.96
CA LEU A 198 13.44 -41.11 4.66
C LEU A 198 14.26 -39.95 5.25
N THR A 199 14.98 -40.23 6.35
CA THR A 199 15.92 -39.28 6.94
C THR A 199 17.28 -39.42 6.26
N ILE A 200 17.58 -38.54 5.31
CA ILE A 200 18.91 -38.46 4.70
C ILE A 200 19.79 -37.56 5.57
N THR A 201 20.88 -38.10 6.10
CA THR A 201 21.93 -37.32 6.76
C THR A 201 22.91 -36.81 5.71
N PHE A 202 23.00 -35.49 5.56
CA PHE A 202 23.94 -34.81 4.66
C PHE A 202 25.19 -34.37 5.45
N ASP A 203 26.38 -34.73 4.96
CA ASP A 203 27.66 -34.25 5.49
C ASP A 203 28.16 -33.06 4.63
N PRO A 204 28.26 -31.83 5.15
CA PRO A 204 28.49 -30.64 4.34
C PRO A 204 29.99 -30.43 4.04
N GLN A 205 30.40 -30.58 2.78
CA GLN A 205 31.80 -30.43 2.34
C GLN A 205 32.00 -29.32 1.28
N GLY A 206 30.96 -28.54 0.96
CA GLY A 206 30.99 -27.54 -0.11
C GLY A 206 31.43 -26.12 0.32
N PRO A 207 32.02 -25.32 -0.59
CA PRO A 207 32.39 -23.92 -0.33
C PRO A 207 31.23 -23.03 0.14
N ARG A 208 30.00 -23.33 -0.31
CA ARG A 208 28.78 -22.60 0.09
C ARG A 208 28.40 -22.90 1.54
N GLU A 209 28.47 -24.16 1.98
CA GLU A 209 28.21 -24.51 3.37
C GLU A 209 29.31 -23.97 4.31
N GLN A 210 30.58 -23.94 3.87
CA GLN A 210 31.65 -23.29 4.64
C GLN A 210 31.38 -21.80 4.86
N LEU A 211 30.93 -21.08 3.82
CA LEU A 211 30.55 -19.67 3.94
C LEU A 211 29.32 -19.46 4.84
N SER A 212 28.31 -20.34 4.74
CA SER A 212 27.15 -20.32 5.64
C SER A 212 27.56 -20.59 7.09
N GLY A 213 28.43 -21.57 7.32
CA GLY A 213 29.01 -21.90 8.61
C GLY A 213 29.84 -20.75 9.19
N ASP A 214 30.63 -20.07 8.36
CA ASP A 214 31.35 -18.84 8.74
C ASP A 214 30.40 -17.72 9.13
N GLY A 215 29.31 -17.52 8.39
CA GLY A 215 28.25 -16.57 8.75
C GLY A 215 27.68 -16.87 10.14
N LYS A 216 27.29 -18.13 10.40
CA LYS A 216 26.79 -18.57 11.71
C LYS A 216 27.81 -18.37 12.83
N ARG A 217 29.09 -18.69 12.58
CA ARG A 217 30.17 -18.45 13.56
C ARG A 217 30.30 -16.97 13.92
N ILE A 218 30.30 -16.07 12.93
CA ILE A 218 30.36 -14.62 13.17
C ILE A 218 29.17 -14.15 14.00
N LEU A 219 27.96 -14.64 13.70
CA LEU A 219 26.75 -14.31 14.46
C LEU A 219 26.81 -14.77 15.92
N LEU A 220 27.48 -15.89 16.18
CA LEU A 220 27.71 -16.42 17.53
C LEU A 220 28.94 -15.78 18.23
N GLY A 221 29.60 -14.81 17.61
CA GLY A 221 30.81 -14.17 18.14
C GLY A 221 32.06 -15.05 18.07
N HIS A 222 32.06 -16.10 17.26
CA HIS A 222 33.20 -16.98 17.03
C HIS A 222 34.03 -16.54 15.82
N PRO A 223 35.34 -16.87 15.79
CA PRO A 223 36.18 -16.61 14.63
C PRO A 223 35.68 -17.37 13.39
N ALA A 224 35.50 -16.66 12.28
CA ALA A 224 35.27 -17.28 10.97
C ALA A 224 36.59 -17.60 10.26
N THR A 225 36.56 -18.65 9.45
CA THR A 225 37.68 -19.08 8.60
C THR A 225 37.88 -18.15 7.41
N LYS A 226 36.81 -17.51 6.91
CA LYS A 226 36.85 -16.50 5.85
C LYS A 226 36.12 -15.23 6.29
N LYS A 227 36.57 -14.08 5.76
CA LYS A 227 35.84 -12.81 5.91
C LYS A 227 34.52 -12.87 5.12
N PRO A 228 33.45 -12.25 5.64
CA PRO A 228 32.20 -12.17 4.90
C PRO A 228 32.40 -11.38 3.60
N LEU A 229 31.67 -11.76 2.55
CA LEU A 229 31.71 -11.11 1.23
C LEU A 229 31.33 -9.63 1.29
N SER A 230 30.53 -9.26 2.29
CA SER A 230 30.19 -7.88 2.63
C SER A 230 30.08 -7.73 4.15
N TYR A 231 30.58 -6.62 4.68
CA TYR A 231 30.40 -6.26 6.09
C TYR A 231 28.94 -5.92 6.42
N LEU A 232 28.10 -5.65 5.41
CA LEU A 232 26.71 -5.23 5.59
C LEU A 232 25.78 -6.36 6.08
N GLY A 233 26.08 -7.62 5.75
CA GLY A 233 25.22 -8.77 6.09
C GLY A 233 25.20 -9.08 7.60
N PRO A 234 26.36 -9.29 8.26
CA PRO A 234 26.40 -9.43 9.71
C PRO A 234 25.85 -8.21 10.45
N LEU A 235 26.09 -7.00 9.92
CA LEU A 235 25.55 -5.77 10.51
C LEU A 235 24.03 -5.69 10.44
N SER A 236 23.38 -6.10 9.34
CA SER A 236 21.91 -6.07 9.26
C SER A 236 21.25 -6.97 10.29
N ARG A 237 21.85 -8.14 10.58
CA ARG A 237 21.34 -9.05 11.61
C ARG A 237 21.51 -8.45 13.01
N LEU A 238 22.69 -7.91 13.31
CA LEU A 238 22.95 -7.23 14.58
C LEU A 238 22.04 -6.01 14.79
N GLU A 239 21.70 -5.28 13.73
CA GLU A 239 20.76 -4.17 13.81
C GLU A 239 19.36 -4.60 14.18
N LEU A 240 18.89 -5.74 13.63
CA LEU A 240 17.59 -6.32 13.99
C LEU A 240 17.57 -6.75 15.46
N ASP A 241 18.58 -7.53 15.89
CA ASP A 241 18.66 -7.99 17.28
C ASP A 241 18.75 -6.79 18.26
N LEU A 242 19.47 -5.71 17.88
CA LEU A 242 19.54 -4.47 18.64
C LEU A 242 18.18 -3.73 18.65
N ALA A 243 17.47 -3.66 17.53
CA ALA A 243 16.16 -3.04 17.45
C ALA A 243 15.14 -3.76 18.34
N ASP A 244 15.18 -5.10 18.36
CA ASP A 244 14.34 -5.94 19.20
C ASP A 244 14.69 -5.80 20.68
N ASP A 245 15.98 -5.80 21.06
CA ASP A 245 16.41 -5.52 22.44
C ASP A 245 15.96 -4.13 22.88
N MET A 246 16.15 -3.11 22.04
CA MET A 246 15.70 -1.74 22.29
C MET A 246 14.17 -1.66 22.45
N ALA A 247 13.40 -2.37 21.61
CA ALA A 247 11.95 -2.45 21.72
C ALA A 247 11.51 -3.14 23.02
N SER A 248 12.19 -4.22 23.41
CA SER A 248 11.90 -4.93 24.67
C SER A 248 12.15 -4.07 25.92
N ARG A 249 13.09 -3.12 25.83
CA ARG A 249 13.45 -2.17 26.90
C ARG A 249 12.70 -0.83 26.82
N SER A 250 11.80 -0.67 25.85
CA SER A 250 11.01 0.56 25.77
C SER A 250 10.24 0.76 27.08
N PRO A 251 10.22 1.99 27.63
CA PRO A 251 9.58 2.25 28.90
C PRO A 251 8.07 2.03 28.78
N THR A 252 7.54 1.19 29.66
CA THR A 252 6.11 0.88 29.74
C THR A 252 5.50 1.28 31.07
N MET A 253 6.32 1.44 32.12
CA MET A 253 5.86 1.62 33.48
C MET A 253 5.24 3.01 33.73
N PRO A 254 4.05 3.09 34.34
CA PRO A 254 3.40 4.36 34.67
C PRO A 254 4.10 5.09 35.82
N GLY A 255 4.11 6.42 35.75
CA GLY A 255 4.41 7.30 36.89
C GLY A 255 3.22 7.46 37.83
N GLN A 256 3.33 8.41 38.77
CA GLN A 256 2.27 8.69 39.76
C GLN A 256 0.94 9.15 39.10
N ASP A 257 1.03 9.86 37.98
CA ASP A 257 -0.12 10.33 37.20
C ASP A 257 -0.78 9.23 36.35
N GLY A 258 -0.18 8.04 36.26
CA GLY A 258 -0.66 6.93 35.44
C GLY A 258 -0.21 6.96 33.97
N PHE A 259 0.75 7.81 33.62
CA PHE A 259 1.29 7.93 32.25
C PHE A 259 2.82 7.75 32.27
N LEU A 260 3.44 7.63 31.10
CA LEU A 260 4.89 7.53 31.04
C LEU A 260 5.55 8.82 31.56
N PRO A 261 6.53 8.73 32.49
CA PRO A 261 7.27 9.89 32.98
C PRO A 261 7.99 10.65 31.85
N ASP A 262 8.11 11.97 31.94
CA ASP A 262 8.76 12.82 30.92
C ASP A 262 10.22 12.43 30.63
N LEU A 263 10.91 11.92 31.63
CA LEU A 263 12.30 11.45 31.53
C LEU A 263 12.42 10.15 30.74
N SER A 264 11.34 9.38 30.67
CA SER A 264 11.27 8.13 29.92
C SER A 264 10.87 8.34 28.46
N ILE A 265 10.17 9.43 28.13
CA ILE A 265 9.68 9.70 26.76
C ILE A 265 10.79 9.62 25.69
N PRO A 266 11.98 10.24 25.87
CA PRO A 266 13.04 10.12 24.88
C PRO A 266 13.49 8.68 24.65
N ARG A 267 13.15 7.75 25.55
CA ARG A 267 13.51 6.33 25.50
C ARG A 267 12.51 5.42 24.82
N ALA A 268 11.36 5.94 24.41
CA ALA A 268 10.40 5.18 23.64
C ALA A 268 10.96 4.93 22.23
N THR A 269 10.91 3.68 21.76
CA THR A 269 11.44 3.29 20.44
C THR A 269 10.32 2.99 19.45
N THR A 270 9.19 2.47 19.93
CA THR A 270 7.98 2.24 19.13
C THR A 270 6.79 2.98 19.73
N PRO A 271 5.94 3.57 18.89
CA PRO A 271 4.69 4.13 19.36
C PRO A 271 3.75 2.99 19.75
N PRO A 272 2.89 3.15 20.77
CA PRO A 272 1.88 2.14 21.08
C PRO A 272 0.75 2.21 20.04
N ILE A 273 1.00 1.82 18.79
CA ILE A 273 0.13 2.07 17.62
C ILE A 273 -1.30 1.58 17.84
N LYS A 274 -1.47 0.37 18.39
CA LYS A 274 -2.78 -0.18 18.76
C LYS A 274 -3.53 0.69 19.78
N GLN A 275 -2.81 1.35 20.70
CA GLN A 275 -3.39 2.23 21.71
C GLN A 275 -3.70 3.62 21.17
N ILE A 276 -2.87 4.13 20.25
CA ILE A 276 -3.12 5.41 19.56
C ILE A 276 -4.38 5.33 18.70
N SER A 277 -4.60 4.19 18.04
CA SER A 277 -5.72 4.03 17.10
C SER A 277 -7.07 3.85 17.78
N HIS A 278 -7.10 3.35 19.03
CA HIS A 278 -8.31 3.04 19.80
C HIS A 278 -8.22 3.45 21.29
N PRO A 279 -7.97 4.73 21.60
CA PRO A 279 -7.65 5.17 22.96
C PRO A 279 -8.88 5.34 23.86
N THR A 280 -10.08 5.43 23.28
CA THR A 280 -11.29 5.96 23.93
C THR A 280 -11.70 5.14 25.15
N SER A 281 -11.64 3.81 25.05
CA SER A 281 -11.98 2.90 26.15
C SER A 281 -11.09 3.13 27.38
N LYS A 282 -9.83 3.52 27.17
CA LYS A 282 -8.84 3.78 28.23
C LYS A 282 -8.94 5.19 28.77
N ALA A 283 -9.29 6.16 27.92
CA ALA A 283 -9.47 7.56 28.30
C ALA A 283 -10.61 7.77 29.31
N LYS A 284 -11.63 6.89 29.35
CA LYS A 284 -12.78 7.00 30.29
C LYS A 284 -12.36 7.03 31.77
N LYS A 285 -11.34 6.26 32.17
CA LYS A 285 -10.91 6.15 33.58
C LYS A 285 -9.92 7.25 33.97
N LYS A 286 -8.98 7.57 33.08
CA LYS A 286 -7.95 8.60 33.27
C LYS A 286 -7.81 9.40 31.97
N PRO A 287 -8.61 10.47 31.79
CA PRO A 287 -8.61 11.24 30.56
C PRO A 287 -7.29 12.02 30.41
N PRO A 288 -6.55 11.88 29.29
CA PRO A 288 -5.39 12.72 29.02
C PRO A 288 -5.67 14.23 29.13
N ARG A 289 -6.86 14.66 28.67
CA ARG A 289 -7.26 16.07 28.65
C ARG A 289 -7.22 16.75 30.02
N VAL A 290 -7.51 16.04 31.10
CA VAL A 290 -7.59 16.61 32.47
C VAL A 290 -6.33 16.38 33.29
N ASN A 291 -5.27 15.83 32.69
CA ASN A 291 -4.01 15.62 33.38
C ASN A 291 -3.26 16.94 33.62
N ALA A 292 -2.60 17.11 34.76
CA ALA A 292 -1.78 18.30 35.03
C ALA A 292 -0.65 18.49 33.99
N ARG A 293 -0.09 17.38 33.50
CA ARG A 293 0.92 17.33 32.45
C ARG A 293 0.26 17.07 31.10
N TRP A 294 0.75 17.74 30.06
CA TRP A 294 0.24 17.60 28.70
C TRP A 294 1.36 17.89 27.69
N PRO A 295 1.49 17.10 26.61
CA PRO A 295 0.74 15.88 26.30
C PRO A 295 1.25 14.71 27.16
N VAL A 296 0.44 13.65 27.27
CA VAL A 296 0.82 12.42 27.99
C VAL A 296 0.89 11.23 27.05
N ILE A 297 1.88 10.36 27.28
CA ILE A 297 2.04 9.10 26.56
C ILE A 297 1.54 7.95 27.44
N GLY A 298 0.74 7.07 26.83
CA GLY A 298 0.15 5.92 27.51
C GLY A 298 1.20 4.98 28.10
N ALA A 299 0.90 4.43 29.26
CA ALA A 299 1.71 3.48 30.02
C ALA A 299 0.88 2.24 30.37
N ARG A 300 1.57 1.14 30.65
CA ARG A 300 0.97 -0.16 30.98
C ARG A 300 1.60 -0.74 32.24
N ASN A 301 0.77 -1.33 33.10
CA ASN A 301 1.19 -2.32 34.10
C ASN A 301 0.28 -3.57 34.02
N GLN A 302 0.33 -4.48 34.99
CA GLN A 302 -0.46 -5.72 34.97
C GLN A 302 -1.99 -5.48 34.95
N ASP A 303 -2.48 -4.43 35.63
CA ASP A 303 -3.92 -4.17 35.82
C ASP A 303 -4.45 -2.97 35.04
N PHE A 304 -3.55 -2.16 34.48
CA PHE A 304 -3.85 -0.83 33.99
C PHE A 304 -3.17 -0.53 32.66
N LEU A 305 -3.93 0.15 31.80
CA LEU A 305 -3.45 0.69 30.53
C LEU A 305 -4.07 2.08 30.32
N SER A 306 -3.24 3.12 30.18
CA SER A 306 -3.69 4.48 29.88
C SER A 306 -3.80 4.75 28.38
N ALA A 307 -4.65 5.71 28.02
CA ALA A 307 -4.70 6.26 26.67
C ALA A 307 -3.40 7.05 26.35
N SER A 308 -3.05 7.16 25.08
CA SER A 308 -1.88 7.92 24.64
C SER A 308 -2.29 9.05 23.71
N ILE A 309 -1.70 10.23 23.91
CA ILE A 309 -1.63 11.27 22.88
C ILE A 309 -0.55 10.86 21.87
N ASP A 310 -0.75 11.14 20.59
CA ASP A 310 0.12 10.68 19.51
C ASP A 310 1.51 11.34 19.60
N PRO A 311 2.56 10.59 20.00
CA PRO A 311 3.90 11.16 20.16
C PRO A 311 4.68 11.16 18.85
N ARG A 312 4.11 10.63 17.75
CA ARG A 312 4.83 10.42 16.50
C ARG A 312 5.17 11.72 15.78
N PRO A 313 6.22 11.71 14.93
CA PRO A 313 7.20 10.64 14.76
C PRO A 313 8.13 10.51 15.99
N ILE A 314 8.51 9.27 16.33
CA ILE A 314 9.48 8.99 17.39
C ILE A 314 10.88 9.08 16.80
N GLN A 315 11.74 9.88 17.42
CA GLN A 315 13.14 9.98 17.02
C GLN A 315 13.95 8.87 17.69
N ALA A 316 14.62 8.05 16.87
CA ALA A 316 15.50 7.01 17.37
C ALA A 316 16.74 7.59 18.09
N TRP A 317 17.30 6.80 19.00
CA TRP A 317 18.57 7.11 19.61
C TRP A 317 19.74 6.90 18.67
N LYS A 318 20.67 7.84 18.75
CA LYS A 318 21.98 7.68 18.14
C LYS A 318 22.82 6.71 18.94
N THR A 319 23.38 5.75 18.24
CA THR A 319 24.53 4.97 18.68
C THR A 319 25.80 5.58 18.12
N ASP A 320 26.94 5.31 18.73
CA ASP A 320 28.25 5.70 18.17
C ASP A 320 28.71 4.74 17.04
N ILE A 321 27.77 4.09 16.33
CA ILE A 321 28.02 3.14 15.24
C ILE A 321 27.61 3.78 13.91
N PRO A 322 28.55 4.38 13.14
CA PRO A 322 28.22 5.21 11.97
C PRO A 322 27.38 4.50 10.90
N GLN A 323 27.59 3.20 10.69
CA GLN A 323 26.85 2.40 9.71
C GLN A 323 25.36 2.28 10.09
N ARG A 324 25.08 2.07 11.38
CA ARG A 324 23.70 2.04 11.91
C ARG A 324 23.06 3.42 11.82
N GLU A 325 23.79 4.46 12.21
CA GLU A 325 23.31 5.85 12.14
C GLU A 325 22.88 6.23 10.72
N SER A 326 23.68 5.83 9.73
CA SER A 326 23.36 6.01 8.31
C SER A 326 22.06 5.30 7.93
N ARG A 327 21.83 4.07 8.41
CA ARG A 327 20.60 3.30 8.13
C ARG A 327 19.37 3.81 8.88
N GLN A 328 19.54 4.59 9.94
CA GLN A 328 18.42 5.24 10.65
C GLN A 328 18.08 6.64 10.11
N GLY A 329 18.86 7.13 9.14
CA GLY A 329 18.68 8.48 8.60
C GLY A 329 19.35 9.57 9.41
N HIS A 330 20.27 9.23 10.32
CA HIS A 330 21.17 10.18 10.94
C HIS A 330 22.34 10.53 10.00
N THR A 331 21.98 10.95 8.79
CA THR A 331 22.90 11.35 7.72
C THR A 331 22.85 12.85 7.51
N SER A 332 23.65 13.36 6.57
CA SER A 332 23.56 14.74 6.09
C SER A 332 22.53 14.92 4.97
N ILE A 333 21.71 13.90 4.68
CA ILE A 333 20.71 13.98 3.62
C ILE A 333 19.59 14.91 4.08
N ILE A 334 19.33 15.94 3.29
CA ILE A 334 18.20 16.85 3.47
C ILE A 334 17.28 16.69 2.27
N THR A 335 15.98 16.61 2.53
CA THR A 335 14.97 16.66 1.47
C THR A 335 14.17 17.96 1.56
N ASN A 336 13.77 18.49 0.42
CA ASN A 336 13.07 19.78 0.31
C ASN A 336 11.66 19.59 -0.26
N ARG A 337 10.89 18.66 0.31
CA ARG A 337 9.50 18.44 -0.12
C ARG A 337 8.59 19.44 0.60
N ARG A 338 8.01 20.35 -0.18
CA ARG A 338 7.02 21.33 0.30
C ARG A 338 5.60 20.76 0.28
N THR A 339 5.30 19.95 -0.72
CA THR A 339 3.94 19.46 -0.99
C THR A 339 3.74 18.05 -0.45
N TRP A 340 2.70 17.89 0.37
CA TRP A 340 2.36 16.65 1.06
C TRP A 340 0.89 16.31 0.90
N SER A 341 0.60 15.02 0.69
CA SER A 341 -0.75 14.48 0.77
C SER A 341 -0.92 13.74 2.10
N PRO A 342 -2.15 13.62 2.65
CA PRO A 342 -2.38 12.84 3.85
C PRO A 342 -1.91 11.39 3.74
N TYR A 343 -2.09 10.76 2.57
CA TYR A 343 -1.58 9.41 2.29
C TYR A 343 -0.06 9.32 2.52
N ARG A 344 0.70 10.26 1.94
CA ARG A 344 2.14 10.31 2.08
C ARG A 344 2.56 10.58 3.53
N LEU A 345 1.93 11.55 4.18
CA LEU A 345 2.21 11.84 5.60
C LEU A 345 1.91 10.62 6.48
N ASN A 346 0.83 9.88 6.21
CA ASN A 346 0.50 8.65 6.92
C ASN A 346 1.57 7.57 6.71
N ASN A 347 2.11 7.38 5.50
CA ASN A 347 3.21 6.42 5.28
C ASN A 347 4.42 6.71 6.18
N TRP A 348 4.83 7.98 6.26
CA TRP A 348 5.93 8.42 7.12
C TRP A 348 5.57 8.39 8.61
N LEU A 349 4.31 8.67 8.95
CA LEU A 349 3.80 8.63 10.33
C LEU A 349 3.76 7.19 10.87
N GLU A 350 3.28 6.25 10.07
CA GLU A 350 3.23 4.82 10.41
C GLU A 350 4.63 4.25 10.55
N CYS A 351 5.50 4.51 9.58
CA CYS A 351 6.89 4.12 9.61
C CYS A 351 7.74 5.03 8.71
N PRO A 352 8.66 5.85 9.26
CA PRO A 352 9.54 6.69 8.44
C PRO A 352 10.34 5.90 7.42
N ARG A 353 10.74 4.65 7.74
CA ARG A 353 11.39 3.75 6.78
C ARG A 353 10.48 3.37 5.60
N LYS A 354 9.20 3.09 5.84
CA LYS A 354 8.21 2.83 4.77
C LYS A 354 8.14 4.06 3.86
N GLY A 355 7.90 5.24 4.43
CA GLY A 355 7.84 6.50 3.68
C GLY A 355 9.11 6.80 2.88
N TRP A 356 10.29 6.48 3.41
CA TRP A 356 11.55 6.63 2.68
C TRP A 356 11.66 5.67 1.49
N LEU A 357 11.41 4.38 1.70
CA LEU A 357 11.48 3.38 0.64
C LEU A 357 10.45 3.65 -0.46
N THR A 358 9.19 3.88 -0.09
CA THR A 358 8.10 4.05 -1.06
C THR A 358 8.08 5.45 -1.67
N ASP A 359 8.11 6.51 -0.87
CA ASP A 359 7.79 7.86 -1.36
C ASP A 359 9.02 8.65 -1.83
N LYS A 360 10.22 8.18 -1.48
CA LYS A 360 11.49 8.82 -1.84
C LYS A 360 12.36 7.95 -2.75
N GLN A 361 12.47 6.65 -2.49
CA GLN A 361 13.21 5.72 -3.34
C GLN A 361 12.36 5.07 -4.43
N ASN A 362 11.02 5.23 -4.38
CA ASN A 362 10.08 4.56 -5.29
C ASN A 362 10.28 3.04 -5.31
N LEU A 363 10.64 2.47 -4.17
CA LEU A 363 10.78 1.04 -3.96
C LEU A 363 9.50 0.53 -3.31
N SER A 364 8.81 -0.35 -4.01
CA SER A 364 7.72 -1.15 -3.49
C SER A 364 7.90 -2.58 -3.98
N GLU A 365 7.31 -3.52 -3.26
CA GLU A 365 7.12 -4.87 -3.76
C GLU A 365 6.32 -4.84 -5.07
N ASP A 366 6.61 -5.81 -5.93
CA ASP A 366 5.69 -6.15 -7.01
C ASP A 366 4.39 -6.68 -6.41
N GLU A 367 3.24 -6.25 -6.92
CA GLU A 367 1.93 -6.68 -6.43
C GLU A 367 1.84 -8.21 -6.44
N LEU A 368 1.81 -8.81 -5.24
CA LEU A 368 1.50 -10.23 -5.06
C LEU A 368 0.07 -10.46 -5.55
N THR A 369 -0.09 -11.38 -6.50
CA THR A 369 -1.39 -11.62 -7.12
C THR A 369 -2.26 -12.44 -6.17
N SER A 370 -3.26 -11.82 -5.55
CA SER A 370 -4.30 -12.54 -4.82
C SER A 370 -5.31 -13.17 -5.80
N GLN A 371 -5.86 -14.32 -5.46
CA GLN A 371 -6.95 -14.94 -6.24
C GLN A 371 -8.29 -14.19 -6.09
N ASP A 372 -8.44 -13.40 -5.03
CA ASP A 372 -9.60 -12.51 -4.82
C ASP A 372 -9.33 -11.11 -5.41
N LEU A 373 -10.41 -10.38 -5.70
CA LEU A 373 -10.37 -8.99 -6.12
C LEU A 373 -9.59 -8.20 -5.07
N ASP A 374 -8.56 -7.48 -5.49
CA ASP A 374 -7.76 -6.68 -4.57
C ASP A 374 -8.65 -5.69 -3.80
N SER A 375 -8.42 -5.59 -2.49
CA SER A 375 -9.21 -4.77 -1.56
C SER A 375 -9.31 -3.30 -1.97
N ARG A 376 -8.28 -2.76 -2.64
CA ARG A 376 -8.29 -1.38 -3.16
C ARG A 376 -9.18 -1.28 -4.40
N THR A 377 -9.12 -2.26 -5.31
CA THR A 377 -10.05 -2.34 -6.45
C THR A 377 -11.50 -2.40 -5.96
N TYR A 378 -11.77 -3.20 -4.94
CA TYR A 378 -13.08 -3.30 -4.32
C TYR A 378 -13.51 -1.97 -3.67
N GLY A 379 -12.61 -1.31 -2.95
CA GLY A 379 -12.87 -0.02 -2.34
C GLY A 379 -13.20 1.07 -3.35
N ASN A 380 -12.43 1.15 -4.43
CA ASN A 380 -12.66 2.10 -5.52
C ASN A 380 -14.01 1.86 -6.20
N LEU A 381 -14.46 0.61 -6.31
CA LEU A 381 -15.78 0.28 -6.85
C LEU A 381 -16.91 0.87 -5.99
N LEU A 382 -16.87 0.63 -4.67
CA LEU A 382 -17.90 1.15 -3.76
C LEU A 382 -17.86 2.68 -3.62
N HIS A 383 -16.67 3.28 -3.59
CA HIS A 383 -16.50 4.74 -3.60
C HIS A 383 -17.13 5.35 -4.86
N GLY A 384 -16.76 4.80 -6.03
CA GLY A 384 -17.30 5.28 -7.30
C GLY A 384 -18.82 5.11 -7.42
N LEU A 385 -19.37 4.00 -6.93
CA LEU A 385 -20.81 3.77 -6.90
C LEU A 385 -21.53 4.78 -6.01
N HIS A 386 -21.01 5.05 -4.80
CA HIS A 386 -21.56 6.06 -3.91
C HIS A 386 -21.56 7.44 -4.56
N HIS A 387 -20.45 7.81 -5.21
CA HIS A 387 -20.36 9.08 -5.92
C HIS A 387 -21.38 9.17 -7.05
N ASP A 388 -21.55 8.14 -7.87
CA ASP A 388 -22.52 8.15 -8.96
C ASP A 388 -23.96 8.36 -8.45
N ILE A 389 -24.32 7.74 -7.30
CA ILE A 389 -25.61 7.99 -6.66
C ILE A 389 -25.75 9.47 -6.30
N MET A 390 -24.74 10.07 -5.66
CA MET A 390 -24.78 11.50 -5.29
C MET A 390 -24.91 12.41 -6.52
N LEU A 391 -24.15 12.12 -7.58
CA LEU A 391 -24.15 12.91 -8.82
C LEU A 391 -25.51 12.84 -9.51
N GLU A 392 -26.10 11.64 -9.62
CA GLU A 392 -27.35 11.44 -10.36
C GLU A 392 -28.59 11.87 -9.57
N VAL A 393 -28.64 11.57 -8.26
CA VAL A 393 -29.79 11.89 -7.41
C VAL A 393 -29.86 13.38 -7.06
N LEU A 394 -28.71 13.99 -6.71
CA LEU A 394 -28.66 15.38 -6.24
C LEU A 394 -28.24 16.37 -7.34
N GLY A 395 -27.89 15.88 -8.53
CA GLY A 395 -27.43 16.73 -9.63
C GLY A 395 -26.13 17.47 -9.31
N LEU A 396 -25.24 16.81 -8.57
CA LEU A 396 -23.88 17.27 -8.27
C LEU A 396 -22.94 16.97 -9.45
N ASN A 397 -21.83 17.68 -9.52
CA ASN A 397 -20.75 17.41 -10.47
C ASN A 397 -19.47 17.03 -9.71
N GLN A 398 -18.71 16.08 -10.26
CA GLN A 398 -17.50 15.59 -9.61
C GLN A 398 -16.46 16.71 -9.45
N GLY A 399 -16.02 16.93 -8.21
CA GLY A 399 -15.04 17.93 -7.83
C GLY A 399 -15.50 19.38 -7.94
N GLU A 400 -16.75 19.65 -8.29
CA GLU A 400 -17.33 21.01 -8.27
C GLU A 400 -18.02 21.28 -6.93
N GLU A 401 -18.04 22.56 -6.55
CA GLU A 401 -18.73 23.03 -5.35
C GLU A 401 -20.11 23.54 -5.75
N PHE A 402 -21.13 22.97 -5.13
CA PHE A 402 -22.51 23.42 -5.21
C PHE A 402 -22.68 24.74 -4.47
N GLN A 403 -23.33 25.73 -5.10
CA GLN A 403 -23.52 27.04 -4.49
C GLN A 403 -24.79 27.08 -3.64
N ILE A 404 -24.87 28.01 -2.69
CA ILE A 404 -26.04 28.13 -1.81
C ILE A 404 -27.33 28.44 -2.60
N ALA A 405 -27.24 29.26 -3.64
CA ALA A 405 -28.38 29.56 -4.51
C ALA A 405 -28.99 28.31 -5.17
N ASP A 406 -28.18 27.27 -5.38
CA ASP A 406 -28.66 26.01 -5.95
C ASP A 406 -29.50 25.20 -4.93
N LEU A 407 -29.32 25.42 -3.62
CA LEU A 407 -30.08 24.73 -2.54
C LEU A 407 -31.55 25.20 -2.45
N GLU A 408 -31.89 26.33 -3.07
CA GLU A 408 -33.27 26.80 -3.17
C GLU A 408 -34.06 26.04 -4.24
N THR A 409 -33.39 25.45 -5.22
CA THR A 409 -34.01 24.85 -6.41
C THR A 409 -33.79 23.35 -6.54
N LYS A 410 -32.79 22.78 -5.86
CA LYS A 410 -32.44 21.36 -5.94
C LYS A 410 -32.65 20.63 -4.61
N ASP A 411 -32.65 19.31 -4.71
CA ASP A 411 -32.78 18.39 -3.60
C ASP A 411 -31.58 18.51 -2.65
N LYS A 412 -31.86 18.64 -1.35
CA LYS A 412 -30.85 18.90 -0.31
C LYS A 412 -30.16 17.62 0.17
N SER A 413 -30.85 16.50 0.16
CA SER A 413 -30.35 15.20 0.58
C SER A 413 -30.94 14.09 -0.30
N VAL A 414 -30.36 12.89 -0.23
CA VAL A 414 -30.90 11.73 -0.96
C VAL A 414 -32.31 11.37 -0.48
N GLU A 415 -32.56 11.47 0.84
CA GLU A 415 -33.87 11.22 1.43
C GLU A 415 -34.93 12.21 0.96
N SER A 416 -34.58 13.50 0.92
CA SER A 416 -35.49 14.56 0.47
C SER A 416 -35.58 14.68 -1.04
N SER A 417 -34.94 13.79 -1.80
CA SER A 417 -34.91 13.88 -3.25
C SER A 417 -36.23 13.43 -3.87
N LYS A 418 -36.44 13.78 -5.14
CA LYS A 418 -37.62 13.29 -5.89
C LYS A 418 -37.61 11.78 -6.14
N TYR A 419 -36.49 11.10 -5.92
CA TYR A 419 -36.31 9.69 -6.24
C TYR A 419 -36.69 8.81 -5.05
N ASP A 420 -37.48 7.77 -5.29
CA ASP A 420 -37.75 6.78 -4.26
C ASP A 420 -36.60 5.76 -4.13
N ARG A 421 -36.53 5.05 -3.00
CA ARG A 421 -35.43 4.10 -2.70
C ARG A 421 -35.24 2.99 -3.75
N HIS A 422 -36.29 2.64 -4.51
CA HIS A 422 -36.26 1.65 -5.57
C HIS A 422 -35.65 2.22 -6.86
N GLU A 423 -35.94 3.48 -7.17
CA GLU A 423 -35.31 4.19 -8.29
C GLU A 423 -33.83 4.43 -8.02
N ILE A 424 -33.47 4.80 -6.79
CA ILE A 424 -32.07 4.96 -6.39
C ILE A 424 -31.32 3.62 -6.49
N MET A 425 -31.96 2.51 -6.15
CA MET A 425 -31.38 1.17 -6.34
C MET A 425 -31.12 0.88 -7.82
N MET A 426 -32.04 1.25 -8.72
CA MET A 426 -31.84 1.10 -10.17
C MET A 426 -30.67 1.94 -10.69
N ILE A 427 -30.55 3.19 -10.22
CA ILE A 427 -29.41 4.08 -10.50
C ILE A 427 -28.11 3.40 -10.05
N ALA A 428 -28.06 2.94 -8.79
CA ALA A 428 -26.89 2.31 -8.21
C ALA A 428 -26.47 1.03 -8.92
N LEU A 429 -27.42 0.18 -9.31
CA LEU A 429 -27.15 -1.04 -10.07
C LEU A 429 -26.69 -0.75 -11.50
N THR A 430 -27.19 0.32 -12.12
CA THR A 430 -26.73 0.76 -13.44
C THR A 430 -25.31 1.34 -13.36
N SER A 431 -24.96 2.04 -12.28
CA SER A 431 -23.56 2.40 -11.99
C SER A 431 -22.70 1.14 -11.80
N LEU A 432 -23.18 0.18 -10.99
CA LEU A 432 -22.47 -1.06 -10.72
C LEU A 432 -22.16 -1.84 -11.99
N SER A 433 -23.11 -1.96 -12.91
CA SER A 433 -22.93 -2.69 -14.17
C SER A 433 -21.88 -2.06 -15.08
N LYS A 434 -21.80 -0.73 -15.11
CA LYS A 434 -20.78 0.02 -15.86
C LYS A 434 -19.39 -0.15 -15.24
N ARG A 435 -19.29 -0.13 -13.91
CA ARG A 435 -18.01 -0.17 -13.17
C ARG A 435 -17.45 -1.59 -12.99
N ALA A 436 -18.33 -2.59 -12.89
CA ALA A 436 -17.96 -3.98 -12.71
C ALA A 436 -18.59 -4.93 -13.76
N PRO A 437 -18.28 -4.77 -15.07
CA PRO A 437 -18.82 -5.68 -16.11
C PRO A 437 -18.43 -7.15 -15.92
N TRP A 438 -17.37 -7.40 -15.13
CA TRP A 438 -16.91 -8.75 -14.80
C TRP A 438 -17.88 -9.54 -13.91
N LEU A 439 -18.88 -8.90 -13.29
CA LEU A 439 -19.94 -9.57 -12.53
C LEU A 439 -20.82 -10.50 -13.39
N LEU A 440 -20.80 -10.34 -14.72
CA LEU A 440 -21.47 -11.24 -15.67
C LEU A 440 -20.78 -12.61 -15.83
N ARG A 441 -19.58 -12.80 -15.29
CA ARG A 441 -18.85 -14.06 -15.42
C ARG A 441 -19.46 -15.11 -14.48
N SER A 442 -19.54 -16.36 -14.94
CA SER A 442 -20.07 -17.49 -14.17
C SER A 442 -19.04 -18.18 -13.25
N ASN A 443 -17.92 -17.51 -12.93
CA ASN A 443 -16.93 -18.06 -11.99
C ASN A 443 -17.35 -17.78 -10.53
N ALA A 444 -16.88 -18.62 -9.60
CA ALA A 444 -17.29 -18.58 -8.19
C ALA A 444 -17.10 -17.20 -7.54
N THR A 445 -15.97 -16.52 -7.80
CA THR A 445 -15.69 -15.18 -7.26
C THR A 445 -16.68 -14.14 -7.76
N SER A 446 -17.04 -14.17 -9.05
CA SER A 446 -17.98 -13.21 -9.64
C SER A 446 -19.39 -13.44 -9.12
N VAL A 447 -19.82 -14.70 -9.00
CA VAL A 447 -21.12 -15.07 -8.41
C VAL A 447 -21.20 -14.62 -6.94
N GLN A 448 -20.17 -14.91 -6.15
CA GLN A 448 -20.12 -14.50 -4.75
C GLN A 448 -20.16 -12.97 -4.61
N LYS A 449 -19.35 -12.24 -5.39
CA LYS A 449 -19.30 -10.77 -5.31
C LYS A 449 -20.58 -10.13 -5.83
N LEU A 450 -21.23 -10.69 -6.85
CA LEU A 450 -22.54 -10.25 -7.35
C LEU A 450 -23.60 -10.35 -6.25
N TRP A 451 -23.67 -11.52 -5.60
CA TRP A 451 -24.56 -11.73 -4.46
C TRP A 451 -24.25 -10.76 -3.31
N MET A 452 -22.97 -10.56 -2.96
CA MET A 452 -22.59 -9.63 -1.89
C MET A 452 -22.94 -8.16 -2.22
N LEU A 453 -22.70 -7.72 -3.46
CA LEU A 453 -22.88 -6.33 -3.88
C LEU A 453 -24.35 -6.00 -4.13
N ALA A 454 -25.00 -6.73 -5.04
CA ALA A 454 -26.36 -6.47 -5.51
C ALA A 454 -27.43 -7.26 -4.75
N GLY A 455 -27.07 -8.34 -4.05
CA GLY A 455 -28.04 -9.25 -3.44
C GLY A 455 -28.81 -10.08 -4.46
N MET A 456 -28.17 -10.37 -5.61
CA MET A 456 -28.75 -11.12 -6.73
C MET A 456 -27.91 -12.34 -7.06
N ASP A 457 -28.55 -13.35 -7.65
CA ASP A 457 -27.83 -14.37 -8.40
C ASP A 457 -27.58 -13.94 -9.87
N THR A 458 -26.86 -14.79 -10.62
CA THR A 458 -26.49 -14.52 -12.01
C THR A 458 -27.70 -14.41 -12.94
N GLU A 459 -28.75 -15.21 -12.73
CA GLU A 459 -29.94 -15.24 -13.57
C GLU A 459 -30.78 -13.97 -13.36
N GLU A 460 -30.99 -13.59 -12.09
CA GLU A 460 -31.63 -12.34 -11.70
C GLU A 460 -30.88 -11.14 -12.29
N TRP A 461 -29.54 -11.11 -12.19
CA TRP A 461 -28.73 -10.01 -12.69
C TRP A 461 -28.79 -9.88 -14.22
N VAL A 462 -28.68 -11.00 -14.95
CA VAL A 462 -28.79 -10.98 -16.43
C VAL A 462 -30.18 -10.54 -16.86
N THR A 463 -31.22 -11.02 -16.20
CA THR A 463 -32.60 -10.64 -16.47
C THR A 463 -32.83 -9.15 -16.22
N TRP A 464 -32.35 -8.64 -15.08
CA TRP A 464 -32.45 -7.22 -14.73
C TRP A 464 -31.64 -6.34 -15.70
N LEU A 465 -30.45 -6.76 -16.14
CA LEU A 465 -29.68 -6.01 -17.14
C LEU A 465 -30.36 -5.93 -18.51
N ALA A 466 -31.15 -6.94 -18.88
CA ALA A 466 -31.91 -6.93 -20.13
C ALA A 466 -33.10 -5.96 -20.07
N ASN A 467 -33.71 -5.77 -18.89
CA ASN A 467 -34.79 -4.83 -18.65
C ASN A 467 -34.66 -4.17 -17.26
N PRO A 468 -33.84 -3.11 -17.13
CA PRO A 468 -33.61 -2.46 -15.85
C PRO A 468 -34.87 -1.77 -15.33
N GLU A 469 -35.29 -2.16 -14.13
CA GLU A 469 -36.47 -1.60 -13.46
C GLU A 469 -36.17 -1.26 -11.98
N PRO A 470 -36.90 -0.28 -11.38
CA PRO A 470 -36.82 0.02 -9.95
C PRO A 470 -37.06 -1.20 -9.07
N MET A 471 -36.24 -1.39 -8.04
CA MET A 471 -36.37 -2.55 -7.15
C MET A 471 -35.89 -2.26 -5.72
N SER A 472 -36.32 -3.07 -4.75
CA SER A 472 -35.99 -2.78 -3.35
C SER A 472 -34.49 -2.88 -3.08
N PRO A 473 -33.92 -2.00 -2.22
CA PRO A 473 -32.52 -2.07 -1.81
C PRO A 473 -32.13 -3.45 -1.26
N ARG A 474 -31.05 -4.03 -1.80
CA ARG A 474 -30.50 -5.34 -1.42
C ARG A 474 -28.97 -5.35 -1.49
N GLY A 475 -28.35 -6.30 -0.81
CA GLY A 475 -26.89 -6.43 -0.76
C GLY A 475 -26.19 -5.21 -0.13
N ARG A 476 -24.89 -5.09 -0.37
CA ARG A 476 -24.10 -3.94 0.11
C ARG A 476 -24.51 -2.63 -0.56
N VAL A 477 -24.89 -2.67 -1.84
CA VAL A 477 -25.40 -1.49 -2.55
C VAL A 477 -26.67 -0.96 -1.86
N GLY A 478 -27.59 -1.86 -1.51
CA GLY A 478 -28.78 -1.49 -0.76
C GLY A 478 -28.48 -0.90 0.61
N SER A 479 -27.47 -1.41 1.32
CA SER A 479 -27.03 -0.83 2.60
C SER A 479 -26.52 0.61 2.46
N ILE A 480 -25.82 0.93 1.36
CA ILE A 480 -25.38 2.31 1.08
C ILE A 480 -26.59 3.22 0.89
N ILE A 481 -27.58 2.76 0.12
CA ILE A 481 -28.82 3.52 -0.12
C ILE A 481 -29.57 3.73 1.19
N ASP A 482 -29.77 2.68 1.98
CA ASP A 482 -30.48 2.77 3.25
C ASP A 482 -29.82 3.72 4.25
N MET A 483 -28.49 3.84 4.21
CA MET A 483 -27.73 4.79 5.02
C MET A 483 -27.97 6.24 4.56
N GLU A 484 -27.89 6.51 3.27
CA GLU A 484 -28.14 7.86 2.71
C GLU A 484 -29.61 8.29 2.91
N MET A 485 -30.55 7.36 2.77
CA MET A 485 -31.98 7.59 3.04
C MET A 485 -32.30 7.88 4.52
N ARG A 486 -31.35 7.69 5.46
CA ARG A 486 -31.51 8.06 6.88
C ARG A 486 -30.92 9.43 7.19
N THR A 487 -30.25 10.06 6.23
CA THR A 487 -29.45 11.27 6.44
C THR A 487 -30.11 12.45 5.73
N LEU A 488 -31.03 13.12 6.43
CA LEU A 488 -31.78 14.29 5.92
C LEU A 488 -31.12 15.63 6.28
N GLY A 489 -30.41 15.69 7.41
CA GLY A 489 -29.94 16.95 7.99
C GLY A 489 -28.94 17.73 7.11
N PRO A 490 -27.82 17.12 6.68
CA PRO A 490 -26.79 17.82 5.93
C PRO A 490 -27.08 17.84 4.43
N ALA A 491 -26.65 18.92 3.76
CA ALA A 491 -26.67 19.02 2.31
C ALA A 491 -25.29 18.74 1.70
N PRO A 492 -25.08 17.68 0.91
CA PRO A 492 -23.81 17.46 0.22
C PRO A 492 -23.57 18.57 -0.81
N ILE A 493 -22.50 19.34 -0.62
CA ILE A 493 -22.16 20.46 -1.52
C ILE A 493 -20.93 20.18 -2.37
N ALA A 494 -20.15 19.16 -2.07
CA ALA A 494 -19.06 18.73 -2.93
C ALA A 494 -18.76 17.24 -2.74
N VAL A 495 -18.41 16.58 -3.83
CA VAL A 495 -17.93 15.19 -3.86
C VAL A 495 -16.63 15.16 -4.67
N GLU A 496 -15.62 14.43 -4.20
CA GLU A 496 -14.28 14.38 -4.82
C GLU A 496 -13.66 15.78 -5.01
N TRP A 497 -13.76 16.62 -3.98
CA TRP A 497 -13.27 17.99 -4.03
C TRP A 497 -11.75 18.07 -3.96
N SER A 498 -11.11 18.52 -5.05
CA SER A 498 -9.65 18.58 -5.14
C SER A 498 -9.07 19.87 -4.56
N LEU A 499 -8.13 19.71 -3.63
CA LEU A 499 -7.35 20.82 -3.06
C LEU A 499 -6.52 21.57 -4.12
N SER A 500 -6.21 20.93 -5.25
CA SER A 500 -5.40 21.54 -6.33
C SER A 500 -6.13 22.63 -7.12
N LYS A 501 -7.47 22.73 -6.99
CA LYS A 501 -8.27 23.74 -7.71
C LYS A 501 -8.08 25.15 -7.18
N LYS A 502 -7.65 25.31 -5.93
CA LYS A 502 -7.43 26.63 -5.30
C LYS A 502 -5.93 26.98 -5.31
N LYS A 503 -5.61 28.24 -5.02
CA LYS A 503 -4.21 28.66 -4.76
C LYS A 503 -3.61 27.80 -3.64
N GLU A 504 -2.28 27.73 -3.63
CA GLU A 504 -1.49 26.91 -2.70
C GLU A 504 -2.04 26.90 -1.25
N ILE A 505 -2.62 25.76 -0.82
CA ILE A 505 -3.17 25.60 0.53
C ILE A 505 -2.03 25.26 1.48
N VAL A 506 -1.52 26.26 2.19
CA VAL A 506 -0.43 26.10 3.16
C VAL A 506 -0.99 25.86 4.56
N ILE A 507 -0.68 24.72 5.15
CA ILE A 507 -1.02 24.39 6.54
C ILE A 507 0.14 24.80 7.44
N GLU A 508 -0.18 25.65 8.43
CA GLU A 508 0.74 26.10 9.46
C GLU A 508 0.05 26.04 10.84
N VAL A 509 0.81 25.68 11.87
CA VAL A 509 0.35 25.66 13.26
C VAL A 509 1.13 26.72 14.06
N PRO A 510 0.44 27.68 14.72
CA PRO A 510 1.10 28.67 15.56
C PRO A 510 1.91 28.03 16.68
N LYS A 511 3.14 28.49 16.89
CA LYS A 511 4.07 27.91 17.88
C LYS A 511 3.52 27.85 19.31
N GLN A 512 2.63 28.79 19.67
CA GLN A 512 1.99 28.85 20.98
C GLN A 512 1.06 27.66 21.24
N LEU A 513 0.49 27.08 20.18
CA LEU A 513 -0.45 25.95 20.25
C LEU A 513 0.24 24.59 20.09
N VAL A 514 1.56 24.59 19.90
CA VAL A 514 2.38 23.40 19.67
C VAL A 514 3.13 23.02 20.96
N GLU A 515 3.30 21.73 21.21
CA GLU A 515 4.02 21.27 22.40
C GLU A 515 5.52 21.65 22.30
N LYS A 516 6.13 22.13 23.39
CA LYS A 516 7.49 22.72 23.41
C LYS A 516 8.58 21.88 22.73
N ARG A 517 8.46 20.54 22.73
CA ARG A 517 9.46 19.62 22.17
C ARG A 517 9.22 19.30 20.68
N ARG A 518 8.06 19.64 20.14
CA ARG A 518 7.66 19.30 18.77
C ARG A 518 8.18 20.38 17.82
N LYS A 519 8.84 19.96 16.74
CA LYS A 519 9.25 20.86 15.67
C LYS A 519 8.15 20.91 14.62
N THR A 520 7.85 22.11 14.14
CA THR A 520 6.84 22.33 13.10
C THR A 520 7.41 23.19 11.98
N ILE A 521 7.03 22.85 10.77
CA ILE A 521 7.26 23.62 9.54
C ILE A 521 5.93 23.78 8.78
N PRO A 522 5.73 24.91 8.06
CA PRO A 522 4.62 25.02 7.14
C PRO A 522 4.79 24.03 5.98
N PHE A 523 3.68 23.51 5.46
CA PHE A 523 3.69 22.64 4.30
C PHE A 523 2.44 22.83 3.43
N THR A 524 2.56 22.54 2.15
CA THR A 524 1.47 22.66 1.19
C THR A 524 0.68 21.36 1.16
N ALA A 525 -0.61 21.43 1.47
CA ALA A 525 -1.51 20.28 1.45
C ALA A 525 -2.03 19.99 0.04
N THR A 526 -2.18 18.71 -0.27
CA THR A 526 -2.77 18.19 -1.52
C THR A 526 -3.64 16.98 -1.22
N GLY A 527 -4.53 16.63 -2.14
CA GLY A 527 -5.44 15.52 -1.98
C GLY A 527 -6.81 15.85 -2.52
N VAL A 528 -7.75 14.94 -2.26
CA VAL A 528 -9.15 15.03 -2.67
C VAL A 528 -9.99 14.69 -1.45
N ILE A 529 -10.97 15.54 -1.14
CA ILE A 529 -11.95 15.31 -0.06
C ILE A 529 -13.12 14.56 -0.67
N ASP A 530 -13.44 13.38 -0.13
CA ASP A 530 -14.46 12.52 -0.72
C ASP A 530 -15.85 13.17 -0.69
N ARG A 531 -16.26 13.73 0.46
CA ARG A 531 -17.55 14.46 0.58
C ARG A 531 -17.48 15.62 1.56
N VAL A 532 -18.13 16.72 1.19
CA VAL A 532 -18.32 17.91 2.02
C VAL A 532 -19.81 18.20 2.15
N ASP A 533 -20.26 18.29 3.39
CA ASP A 533 -21.64 18.55 3.77
C ASP A 533 -21.77 19.97 4.35
N LEU A 534 -22.80 20.71 3.93
CA LEU A 534 -23.24 21.95 4.53
C LEU A 534 -24.28 21.65 5.62
N VAL A 535 -24.27 22.44 6.69
CA VAL A 535 -25.19 22.33 7.84
C VAL A 535 -25.96 23.64 8.00
N PRO A 536 -27.29 23.61 8.20
CA PRO A 536 -28.09 24.80 8.41
C PRO A 536 -27.93 25.35 9.84
N PHE A 537 -28.16 26.66 9.99
CA PHE A 537 -28.16 27.41 11.25
C PHE A 537 -29.46 27.29 12.04
N ASP A 538 -30.42 26.53 11.53
CA ASP A 538 -31.72 26.24 12.14
C ASP A 538 -32.08 24.76 11.93
N PRO A 539 -32.90 24.17 12.82
CA PRO A 539 -33.30 22.78 12.71
C PRO A 539 -34.27 22.50 11.55
N GLN A 540 -34.91 23.52 10.97
CA GLN A 540 -35.83 23.38 9.83
C GLN A 540 -35.08 23.26 8.48
N GLY A 541 -33.80 23.63 8.41
CA GLY A 541 -33.02 23.58 7.18
C GLY A 541 -33.38 24.69 6.20
N GLU A 542 -33.64 25.90 6.71
CA GLU A 542 -34.01 27.09 5.92
C GLU A 542 -32.88 28.12 5.83
N LYS A 543 -32.05 28.27 6.87
CA LYS A 543 -30.93 29.22 6.96
C LYS A 543 -29.58 28.50 6.79
N TRP A 544 -29.04 28.50 5.59
CA TRP A 544 -27.77 27.83 5.26
C TRP A 544 -26.55 28.75 5.28
N HIS A 545 -26.77 30.04 5.51
CA HIS A 545 -25.77 31.08 5.42
C HIS A 545 -26.03 32.19 6.45
N ASP A 546 -24.95 32.72 7.02
CA ASP A 546 -24.99 33.87 7.93
C ASP A 546 -24.16 35.03 7.37
N GLU A 547 -24.84 36.07 6.88
CA GLU A 547 -24.21 37.25 6.27
C GLU A 547 -23.37 38.07 7.26
N GLU A 548 -23.71 38.00 8.55
CA GLU A 548 -22.97 38.65 9.65
C GLU A 548 -21.71 37.86 10.08
N GLY A 549 -21.51 36.66 9.52
CA GLY A 549 -20.35 35.81 9.80
C GLY A 549 -19.05 36.40 9.26
N SER A 550 -17.94 35.99 9.86
CA SER A 550 -16.59 36.47 9.51
C SER A 550 -16.19 36.09 8.08
N HIS A 551 -15.42 36.94 7.42
CA HIS A 551 -14.80 36.67 6.12
C HIS A 551 -13.38 36.10 6.23
N GLU A 552 -12.89 35.86 7.46
CA GLU A 552 -11.56 35.33 7.70
C GLU A 552 -11.59 33.80 7.88
N VAL A 553 -10.44 33.17 7.64
CA VAL A 553 -10.27 31.73 7.92
C VAL A 553 -10.55 31.47 9.41
N ALA A 554 -11.35 30.44 9.71
CA ALA A 554 -11.67 30.08 11.08
C ALA A 554 -10.40 29.92 11.94
N PRO A 555 -10.32 30.55 13.13
CA PRO A 555 -9.16 30.41 13.99
C PRO A 555 -9.11 28.98 14.55
N LEU A 556 -7.91 28.48 14.82
CA LEU A 556 -7.77 27.15 15.44
C LEU A 556 -8.47 27.12 16.81
N ARG A 557 -8.23 28.12 17.66
CA ARG A 557 -8.97 28.33 18.92
C ARG A 557 -10.10 29.34 18.70
N LEU A 558 -11.35 28.91 18.89
CA LEU A 558 -12.52 29.79 18.80
C LEU A 558 -12.78 30.55 20.11
N LEU A 559 -12.53 29.92 21.26
CA LEU A 559 -12.74 30.53 22.58
C LEU A 559 -11.96 31.85 22.70
N GLY A 560 -12.68 32.93 23.02
CA GLY A 560 -12.12 34.28 23.17
C GLY A 560 -11.83 35.04 21.87
N SER A 561 -12.08 34.44 20.69
CA SER A 561 -11.81 35.10 19.40
C SER A 561 -12.93 36.05 18.93
N GLY A 562 -14.16 35.82 19.38
CA GLY A 562 -15.35 36.51 18.85
C GLY A 562 -15.73 36.13 17.42
N TRP A 563 -15.00 35.19 16.80
CA TRP A 563 -15.22 34.75 15.43
C TRP A 563 -16.51 33.93 15.30
N LYS A 564 -17.28 34.18 14.23
CA LYS A 564 -18.52 33.47 13.91
C LYS A 564 -18.50 32.96 12.46
N PRO A 565 -19.06 31.78 12.18
CA PRO A 565 -19.09 31.21 10.83
C PRO A 565 -20.14 31.87 9.94
N ARG A 566 -19.83 31.98 8.64
CA ARG A 566 -20.81 32.22 7.57
C ARG A 566 -21.47 30.92 7.11
N ARG A 567 -20.75 29.80 7.18
CA ARG A 567 -21.23 28.45 6.84
C ARG A 567 -20.68 27.43 7.83
N MET A 568 -21.49 26.43 8.13
CA MET A 568 -21.10 25.29 8.97
C MET A 568 -20.91 24.05 8.11
N ILE A 569 -19.79 23.37 8.30
CA ILE A 569 -19.33 22.32 7.38
C ILE A 569 -19.05 21.02 8.14
N ILE A 570 -19.39 19.90 7.52
CA ILE A 570 -18.97 18.55 7.93
C ILE A 570 -18.12 17.94 6.82
N ILE A 571 -16.94 17.40 7.18
CA ILE A 571 -16.07 16.67 6.26
C ILE A 571 -16.24 15.17 6.43
N ARG A 572 -16.49 14.44 5.33
CA ARG A 572 -16.59 12.98 5.34
C ARG A 572 -15.59 12.33 4.40
N ASP A 573 -14.93 11.30 4.92
CA ASP A 573 -14.05 10.44 4.15
C ASP A 573 -14.70 9.06 3.98
N LEU A 574 -14.70 8.52 2.77
CA LEU A 574 -15.27 7.21 2.49
C LEU A 574 -14.26 6.12 2.82
N LYS A 575 -14.73 5.03 3.44
CA LYS A 575 -13.92 3.87 3.79
C LYS A 575 -14.66 2.59 3.45
N SER A 576 -14.16 1.84 2.48
CA SER A 576 -14.67 0.51 2.17
C SER A 576 -14.26 -0.54 3.20
N LYS A 577 -15.13 -1.51 3.46
CA LYS A 577 -14.85 -2.65 4.33
C LYS A 577 -15.10 -3.98 3.62
N GLU A 578 -14.08 -4.82 3.57
CA GLU A 578 -14.24 -6.25 3.27
C GLU A 578 -14.27 -7.10 4.56
N ASP A 579 -13.52 -6.67 5.58
CA ASP A 579 -13.27 -7.43 6.80
C ASP A 579 -14.33 -7.23 7.91
N PHE A 580 -14.28 -8.10 8.93
CA PHE A 580 -15.14 -8.08 10.12
C PHE A 580 -14.81 -6.97 11.15
N THR A 581 -13.88 -6.05 10.85
CA THR A 581 -13.56 -4.91 11.74
C THR A 581 -14.84 -4.12 12.05
N LYS A 582 -15.09 -3.69 13.28
CA LYS A 582 -16.33 -2.96 13.59
C LYS A 582 -16.31 -1.55 12.97
N PRO A 583 -17.43 -1.02 12.45
CA PRO A 583 -17.46 0.34 11.86
C PRO A 583 -16.93 1.43 12.81
N MET A 584 -17.30 1.38 14.09
CA MET A 584 -16.80 2.32 15.11
C MET A 584 -15.28 2.25 15.30
N GLU A 585 -14.68 1.06 15.28
CA GLU A 585 -13.22 0.92 15.40
C GLU A 585 -12.52 1.61 14.22
N ARG A 586 -13.06 1.46 13.00
CA ARG A 586 -12.51 2.14 11.83
C ARG A 586 -12.62 3.67 11.94
N HIS A 587 -13.71 4.18 12.53
CA HIS A 587 -13.90 5.62 12.80
C HIS A 587 -12.89 6.13 13.84
N GLU A 588 -12.69 5.41 14.95
CA GLU A 588 -11.64 5.76 15.93
C GLU A 588 -10.24 5.81 15.28
N LYS A 589 -9.91 4.81 14.44
CA LYS A 589 -8.64 4.81 13.70
C LYS A 589 -8.51 6.02 12.77
N ALA A 590 -9.58 6.46 12.12
CA ALA A 590 -9.58 7.63 11.25
C ALA A 590 -9.30 8.93 12.03
N ILE A 591 -9.89 9.06 13.23
CA ILE A 591 -9.73 10.22 14.10
C ILE A 591 -8.34 10.26 14.74
N PHE A 592 -7.86 9.16 15.32
CA PHE A 592 -6.65 9.17 16.13
C PHE A 592 -5.40 8.64 15.42
N GLY A 593 -5.55 7.63 14.57
CA GLY A 593 -4.44 6.95 13.90
C GLY A 593 -3.96 7.68 12.64
N GLU A 594 -4.89 8.26 11.89
CA GLU A 594 -4.70 8.85 10.55
C GLU A 594 -4.70 10.40 10.60
N LEU A 595 -4.17 11.05 9.56
CA LEU A 595 -4.11 12.52 9.47
C LEU A 595 -5.17 13.14 8.55
N GLN A 596 -5.86 12.32 7.75
CA GLN A 596 -6.68 12.75 6.62
C GLN A 596 -7.80 13.72 7.01
N LEU A 597 -8.65 13.35 7.96
CA LEU A 597 -9.80 14.16 8.36
C LEU A 597 -9.41 15.55 8.88
N ALA A 598 -8.40 15.63 9.76
CA ALA A 598 -7.95 16.91 10.31
C ALA A 598 -7.30 17.81 9.25
N LEU A 599 -6.48 17.23 8.36
CA LEU A 599 -5.83 18.00 7.29
C LEU A 599 -6.84 18.50 6.26
N TYR A 600 -7.82 17.68 5.88
CA TYR A 600 -8.90 18.09 4.97
C TYR A 600 -9.83 19.13 5.59
N SER A 601 -10.17 18.98 6.87
CA SER A 601 -10.93 20.00 7.61
C SER A 601 -10.22 21.34 7.59
N ARG A 602 -8.91 21.36 7.90
CA ARG A 602 -8.16 22.62 7.87
C ARG A 602 -8.00 23.18 6.45
N ALA A 603 -7.73 22.32 5.49
CA ALA A 603 -7.58 22.73 4.09
C ALA A 603 -8.86 23.37 3.55
N TRP A 604 -10.03 22.84 3.93
CA TRP A 604 -11.32 23.44 3.58
C TRP A 604 -11.48 24.84 4.16
N GLU A 605 -11.21 25.04 5.46
CA GLU A 605 -11.29 26.36 6.12
C GLU A 605 -10.36 27.39 5.48
N ILE A 606 -9.16 26.97 5.05
CA ILE A 606 -8.19 27.85 4.38
C ILE A 606 -8.67 28.22 2.97
N ALA A 607 -9.24 27.25 2.25
CA ALA A 607 -9.77 27.45 0.91
C ALA A 607 -11.06 28.30 0.90
N HIS A 608 -11.80 28.30 2.00
CA HIS A 608 -13.09 28.98 2.16
C HIS A 608 -13.12 29.82 3.44
N PRO A 609 -12.51 31.02 3.43
CA PRO A 609 -12.63 31.96 4.54
C PRO A 609 -14.10 32.23 4.90
N GLY A 610 -14.42 32.16 6.19
CA GLY A 610 -15.79 32.22 6.72
C GLY A 610 -16.46 30.87 6.97
N ASP A 611 -15.92 29.77 6.46
CA ASP A 611 -16.42 28.44 6.79
C ASP A 611 -15.83 27.93 8.10
N LEU A 612 -16.68 27.27 8.90
CA LEU A 612 -16.25 26.51 10.08
C LEU A 612 -16.56 25.03 9.90
N VAL A 613 -15.53 24.21 10.01
CA VAL A 613 -15.75 22.76 10.11
C VAL A 613 -16.18 22.43 11.53
N ILE A 614 -17.46 22.10 11.69
CA ILE A 614 -18.09 21.75 12.97
C ILE A 614 -18.13 20.23 13.21
N GLY A 615 -17.75 19.43 12.22
CA GLY A 615 -17.64 17.99 12.37
C GLY A 615 -16.77 17.34 11.30
N ALA A 616 -16.14 16.22 11.66
CA ALA A 616 -15.40 15.41 10.70
C ALA A 616 -15.56 13.93 11.03
N GLY A 617 -15.64 13.08 10.00
CA GLY A 617 -15.76 11.65 10.23
C GLY A 617 -15.73 10.82 8.97
N ILE A 618 -16.14 9.56 9.07
CA ILE A 618 -16.07 8.63 7.95
C ILE A 618 -17.45 8.08 7.57
N THR A 619 -17.57 7.71 6.31
CA THR A 619 -18.63 6.86 5.80
C THR A 619 -18.05 5.47 5.58
N THR A 620 -18.46 4.49 6.40
CA THR A 620 -18.05 3.09 6.17
C THR A 620 -18.98 2.45 5.15
N LEU A 621 -18.46 1.96 4.03
CA LEU A 621 -19.23 1.28 2.98
C LEU A 621 -19.08 -0.24 3.12
N GLY A 622 -20.19 -0.94 3.30
CA GLY A 622 -20.23 -2.39 3.49
C GLY A 622 -21.66 -2.93 3.72
N PHE A 623 -21.78 -4.07 4.40
CA PHE A 623 -23.10 -4.64 4.75
C PHE A 623 -23.83 -3.88 5.85
N ASP A 624 -23.09 -3.13 6.67
CA ASP A 624 -23.60 -2.24 7.71
C ASP A 624 -22.99 -0.86 7.45
N SER A 625 -23.46 -0.24 6.35
CA SER A 625 -22.98 1.08 5.95
C SER A 625 -23.46 2.15 6.92
N LYS A 626 -22.55 3.00 7.36
CA LYS A 626 -22.81 3.98 8.42
C LYS A 626 -22.00 5.25 8.20
N HIS A 627 -22.66 6.37 8.46
CA HIS A 627 -22.04 7.67 8.63
C HIS A 627 -21.66 7.86 10.09
N TYR A 628 -20.38 8.12 10.38
CA TYR A 628 -19.93 8.55 11.69
C TYR A 628 -19.39 9.97 11.62
N ILE A 629 -19.65 10.77 12.65
CA ILE A 629 -19.10 12.12 12.76
C ILE A 629 -18.61 12.37 14.18
N GLU A 630 -17.40 12.90 14.32
CA GLU A 630 -16.93 13.55 15.54
C GLU A 630 -17.31 15.04 15.47
N LEU A 631 -18.10 15.53 16.44
CA LEU A 631 -18.58 16.91 16.44
C LEU A 631 -17.76 17.83 17.34
N SER A 632 -17.64 19.08 16.90
CA SER A 632 -17.24 20.24 17.70
C SER A 632 -18.30 20.55 18.76
N VAL A 633 -17.87 21.11 19.89
CA VAL A 633 -18.81 21.66 20.89
C VAL A 633 -19.57 22.89 20.38
N HIS A 634 -19.14 23.47 19.26
CA HIS A 634 -19.84 24.58 18.58
C HIS A 634 -20.86 24.09 17.54
N ALA A 635 -20.99 22.78 17.34
CA ALA A 635 -22.08 22.24 16.52
C ALA A 635 -23.43 22.52 17.22
N PRO A 636 -24.48 22.94 16.49
CA PRO A 636 -25.81 23.13 17.06
C PRO A 636 -26.43 21.84 17.63
N ASP A 637 -27.32 21.98 18.62
CA ASP A 637 -27.92 20.85 19.33
C ASP A 637 -28.68 19.88 18.42
N TRP A 638 -29.37 20.37 17.38
CA TRP A 638 -30.12 19.51 16.44
C TRP A 638 -29.23 18.64 15.55
N VAL A 639 -27.92 18.92 15.47
CA VAL A 639 -26.98 18.04 14.76
C VAL A 639 -26.75 16.74 15.54
N PHE A 640 -27.03 16.74 16.85
CA PHE A 640 -26.89 15.56 17.72
C PHE A 640 -28.06 14.56 17.61
N ASP A 641 -29.16 14.93 16.94
CA ASP A 641 -30.39 14.14 16.88
C ASP A 641 -30.33 12.94 15.89
N GLY A 642 -29.18 12.71 15.25
CA GLY A 642 -28.90 11.52 14.44
C GLY A 642 -29.18 11.66 12.93
N SER A 643 -29.92 12.69 12.51
CA SER A 643 -30.21 12.99 11.08
C SER A 643 -28.99 13.36 10.24
N TYR A 644 -27.82 13.51 10.88
CA TYR A 644 -26.52 13.78 10.26
C TYR A 644 -25.62 12.54 10.26
N GLY A 645 -26.08 11.41 10.80
CA GLY A 645 -25.29 10.20 11.03
C GLY A 645 -25.02 9.95 12.51
N GLU A 646 -24.28 8.90 12.80
CA GLU A 646 -23.93 8.50 14.16
C GLU A 646 -22.87 9.43 14.76
N VAL A 647 -23.33 10.30 15.65
CA VAL A 647 -22.50 11.30 16.32
C VAL A 647 -21.62 10.65 17.40
N THR A 648 -20.38 11.14 17.48
CA THR A 648 -19.37 10.70 18.44
C THR A 648 -18.74 11.90 19.16
N ARG A 649 -18.16 11.62 20.34
CA ARG A 649 -17.44 12.60 21.21
C ARG A 649 -16.09 12.02 21.67
N LEU A 650 -15.38 11.35 20.75
CA LEU A 650 -14.12 10.66 20.96
C LEU A 650 -13.01 11.60 21.44
N THR A 651 -12.96 12.82 20.92
CA THR A 651 -11.91 13.81 21.22
C THR A 651 -12.06 14.42 22.60
N HIS A 652 -13.27 14.39 23.18
CA HIS A 652 -13.63 15.13 24.38
C HIS A 652 -12.77 14.81 25.60
N ASN A 653 -12.43 13.54 25.81
CA ASN A 653 -11.58 13.10 26.94
C ASN A 653 -10.09 13.10 26.60
N MET A 654 -9.76 13.38 25.34
CA MET A 654 -8.42 13.21 24.80
C MET A 654 -7.70 14.55 24.70
N PHE A 655 -8.27 15.58 24.06
CA PHE A 655 -7.49 16.73 23.60
C PHE A 655 -7.78 18.06 24.31
N ARG A 656 -6.70 18.83 24.54
CA ARG A 656 -6.70 20.28 24.82
C ARG A 656 -5.54 20.96 24.10
N PHE A 657 -5.55 22.29 23.99
CA PHE A 657 -4.41 23.00 23.41
C PHE A 657 -3.16 22.94 24.31
N ALA A 658 -1.98 23.08 23.71
CA ALA A 658 -0.70 22.85 24.40
C ALA A 658 -0.40 23.86 25.53
N ASP A 659 -0.92 25.08 25.41
CA ASP A 659 -0.82 26.20 26.36
C ASP A 659 -1.91 26.20 27.43
N GLU A 660 -2.80 25.19 27.45
CA GLU A 660 -3.92 25.10 28.38
C GLU A 660 -3.66 24.14 29.55
N GLY A 661 -4.29 24.45 30.68
CA GLY A 661 -4.36 23.58 31.86
C GLY A 661 -5.53 22.58 31.83
N PRO A 662 -5.67 21.75 32.87
CA PRO A 662 -6.69 20.69 32.93
C PRO A 662 -8.13 21.18 33.02
N ASN A 663 -8.35 22.43 33.43
CA ASN A 663 -9.68 23.03 33.58
C ASN A 663 -10.10 23.83 32.33
N THR A 664 -9.62 23.46 31.14
CA THR A 664 -9.91 24.20 29.92
C THR A 664 -11.36 24.02 29.45
N GLU A 665 -11.95 25.12 28.99
CA GLU A 665 -13.27 25.15 28.35
C GLU A 665 -13.18 25.13 26.82
N SER A 666 -11.97 25.16 26.26
CA SER A 666 -11.75 25.13 24.82
C SER A 666 -12.30 23.85 24.17
N ASP A 667 -12.72 24.00 22.92
CA ASP A 667 -13.25 22.91 22.11
C ASP A 667 -12.21 21.78 21.90
N PRO A 668 -12.47 20.56 22.39
CA PRO A 668 -11.61 19.39 22.19
C PRO A 668 -11.44 19.00 20.73
N PHE A 669 -12.46 19.22 19.89
CA PHE A 669 -12.39 18.92 18.46
C PHE A 669 -11.36 19.83 17.77
N ARG A 670 -11.37 21.12 18.10
CA ARG A 670 -10.36 22.07 17.60
C ARG A 670 -8.97 21.76 18.11
N ALA A 671 -8.86 21.37 19.38
CA ALA A 671 -7.59 20.93 19.96
C ALA A 671 -7.06 19.66 19.28
N TRP A 672 -7.93 18.70 18.97
CA TRP A 672 -7.60 17.51 18.18
C TRP A 672 -7.08 17.89 16.79
N LEU A 673 -7.84 18.70 16.04
CA LEU A 673 -7.46 19.16 14.71
C LEU A 673 -6.07 19.84 14.72
N THR A 674 -5.84 20.71 15.70
CA THR A 674 -4.55 21.38 15.92
C THR A 674 -3.43 20.40 16.22
N HIS A 675 -3.66 19.42 17.10
CA HIS A 675 -2.68 18.40 17.44
C HIS A 675 -2.34 17.52 16.22
N ARG A 676 -3.33 17.08 15.43
CA ARG A 676 -3.08 16.30 14.20
C ARG A 676 -2.29 17.10 13.16
N MET A 677 -2.58 18.40 13.00
CA MET A 677 -1.78 19.28 12.15
C MET A 677 -0.33 19.40 12.65
N ALA A 678 -0.12 19.51 13.97
CA ALA A 678 1.21 19.58 14.55
C ALA A 678 1.97 18.26 14.34
N VAL A 679 1.30 17.11 14.47
CA VAL A 679 1.84 15.79 14.13
C VAL A 679 2.26 15.73 12.66
N ALA A 680 1.39 16.07 11.73
CA ALA A 680 1.70 16.12 10.30
C ALA A 680 2.90 17.02 9.98
N SER A 681 2.95 18.20 10.58
CA SER A 681 4.04 19.16 10.41
C SER A 681 5.38 18.61 10.94
N ASN A 682 5.37 17.91 12.07
CA ASN A 682 6.56 17.25 12.63
C ASN A 682 7.03 16.07 11.76
N VAL A 683 6.10 15.30 11.17
CA VAL A 683 6.42 14.25 10.19
C VAL A 683 7.12 14.85 8.97
N ALA A 684 6.56 15.91 8.39
CA ALA A 684 7.16 16.62 7.26
C ALA A 684 8.54 17.16 7.60
N HIS A 685 8.72 17.73 8.81
CA HIS A 685 10.02 18.20 9.29
C HIS A 685 11.05 17.07 9.37
N ASN A 686 10.70 15.94 9.98
CA ASN A 686 11.61 14.80 10.13
C ASN A 686 11.99 14.19 8.77
N ALA A 687 11.02 14.04 7.87
CA ALA A 687 11.27 13.55 6.51
C ALA A 687 12.18 14.50 5.71
N ASN A 688 11.95 15.81 5.81
CA ASN A 688 12.83 16.83 5.22
C ASN A 688 14.22 16.86 5.86
N SER A 689 14.34 16.46 7.12
CA SER A 689 15.63 16.31 7.81
C SER A 689 16.33 14.97 7.52
N GLY A 690 15.80 14.15 6.61
CA GLY A 690 16.39 12.87 6.23
C GLY A 690 16.26 11.76 7.28
N LEU A 691 15.37 11.93 8.28
CA LEU A 691 15.14 10.93 9.32
C LEU A 691 14.17 9.85 8.80
N TYR A 692 14.67 8.62 8.65
CA TYR A 692 13.91 7.47 8.14
C TYR A 692 14.07 6.22 9.01
N ASN A 693 14.16 6.43 10.32
CA ASN A 693 14.28 5.34 11.29
C ASN A 693 13.09 4.37 11.17
N PRO A 694 13.34 3.05 11.23
CA PRO A 694 12.27 2.07 11.22
C PRO A 694 11.50 2.11 12.54
N THR A 695 10.19 1.87 12.47
CA THR A 695 9.31 1.65 13.63
C THR A 695 8.56 0.34 13.43
N PRO A 696 9.24 -0.81 13.59
CA PRO A 696 8.66 -2.12 13.32
C PRO A 696 7.44 -2.36 14.22
N ASP A 697 6.32 -2.71 13.60
CA ASP A 697 5.09 -3.09 14.26
C ASP A 697 4.40 -4.13 13.39
N GLU A 698 4.01 -5.27 13.96
CA GLU A 698 3.41 -6.37 13.20
C GLU A 698 2.17 -5.97 12.39
N SER A 699 1.35 -5.05 12.92
CA SER A 699 0.12 -4.60 12.26
C SER A 699 0.40 -3.68 11.08
N VAL A 700 1.50 -2.92 11.12
CA VAL A 700 1.96 -2.08 10.00
C VAL A 700 2.77 -2.90 9.01
N CYS A 701 3.71 -3.72 9.48
CA CYS A 701 4.63 -4.51 8.65
C CYS A 701 3.89 -5.57 7.82
N ARG A 702 2.81 -6.18 8.34
CA ARG A 702 2.03 -7.20 7.62
C ARG A 702 1.47 -6.71 6.27
N PHE A 703 1.14 -5.43 6.19
CA PHE A 703 0.54 -4.81 5.00
C PHE A 703 1.46 -3.73 4.40
N CYS A 704 2.73 -3.75 4.78
CA CYS A 704 3.70 -2.76 4.30
C CYS A 704 4.15 -3.16 2.89
N SER A 705 3.93 -2.32 1.90
CA SER A 705 4.38 -2.54 0.51
C SER A 705 5.90 -2.57 0.33
N ALA A 706 6.67 -2.47 1.41
CA ALA A 706 8.12 -2.52 1.41
C ALA A 706 8.64 -3.54 2.45
N SER A 707 7.79 -4.44 2.96
CA SER A 707 8.16 -5.39 4.02
C SER A 707 9.31 -6.31 3.63
N ASN A 708 9.28 -6.88 2.42
CA ASN A 708 10.24 -7.85 1.93
C ASN A 708 11.63 -7.23 1.70
N ILE A 709 11.67 -5.95 1.31
CA ILE A 709 12.93 -5.21 1.13
C ILE A 709 13.41 -4.52 2.42
N CYS A 710 12.57 -4.49 3.46
CA CYS A 710 12.90 -3.90 4.74
C CYS A 710 13.62 -4.92 5.61
N ASP A 711 14.89 -4.65 5.92
CA ASP A 711 15.73 -5.46 6.81
C ASP A 711 15.29 -5.42 8.29
N GLN A 712 14.33 -4.55 8.63
CA GLN A 712 13.81 -4.34 9.98
C GLN A 712 12.30 -4.60 10.02
N SER A 713 11.78 -5.48 9.15
CA SER A 713 10.36 -5.84 9.13
C SER A 713 10.03 -6.78 10.31
N ALA A 714 8.92 -6.52 11.01
CA ALA A 714 8.45 -7.38 12.10
C ALA A 714 7.92 -8.75 11.64
N LYS A 715 7.76 -8.97 10.32
CA LYS A 715 7.19 -10.20 9.74
C LYS A 715 8.15 -10.92 8.78
N GLY A 716 9.45 -10.68 8.93
CA GLY A 716 10.50 -11.29 8.11
C GLY A 716 11.15 -10.26 7.20
N GLY A 717 12.34 -9.82 7.59
CA GLY A 717 13.34 -9.32 6.64
C GLY A 717 14.33 -10.46 6.43
N PHE A 718 14.70 -10.72 5.17
CA PHE A 718 15.77 -11.64 4.74
C PHE A 718 16.46 -12.46 5.84
N SER A 719 15.98 -13.67 6.10
CA SER A 719 16.86 -14.75 6.55
C SER A 719 17.71 -15.19 5.36
N ALA A 720 18.81 -14.48 5.14
CA ALA A 720 19.88 -14.90 4.23
C ALA A 720 20.78 -15.95 4.89
#